data_AF-A0AAE1NWT1-F1
#
_entry.id   AF-A0AAE1NWT1-F1
#
_cell.length_a   1.000
_cell.length_b   1.000
_cell.length_c   1.000
_cell.angle_alpha   90.00
_cell.angle_beta   90.00
_cell.angle_gamma   90.00
#
_symmetry.space_group_name_H-M   'P 1'
#
loop_
_entity.id
_entity.type
_entity.pdbx_description
1 polymer ?
#
loop_
_entity_poly.entity_id
_entity_poly.type
_entity_poly.pdbx_seq_one_letter_code
_entity_poly.pdbx_strand_id
1 'polypeptide(L)'
;MLELLNDDHDRNQTMTSLDLRDIAYTLVRPRLEYCIQVWSPYTKRDITKLEQKIDKNMAFISDWSQLGNDIFYRKYELYTMEWGGGINLSDFMVAAAPYGGPLALTRDETKFTKTQHTGKPIIFVFSSSGRKISSFKWTSGFLMSFGWSRNEDLVCVQEDGAVTLYDMFGNYKHTFNMGQEVKDTHIQSAQVFTSHRETGVAVLTKSNRIFMVNNINDPKTRKYPDIPGGCVNCWCVVREERNTNVLVSQGRDLLLLYLVEQRPQALYPEWVEPGGSVVEMAVSSNSRHIALLSDTGKLWIGSSDINIKYCEYDAKSQVKPKQLAWCGTGAVVLVWDMTLEVVTVNGDATSYYLDSASLLVQEPDCVRIIGSTTHDVLQKVPLVVAETLAIGSMAPGALLLEASKGFQEKSTRANDCLSMIKESVEEAVNQCLQAAQHEYRPQVQKMLLRAALFGKSFVPEMNPEPCKKTIFTLRVLNGVRDFRVGLPLTWSQLEHLSIPVLLDRLVLRRFFPLALKLASFLGLPDTQGTSRILAHWACYKVLQPSQKSDEQIAKEINNKLGYTLGISYTDIANRADQAGRKQLAIKLMEYEVRKREQVVVLLRLGEDQTALRQAIQSGDTDLIHTVLYRLRQKLSSAEFQMLVRNFPVAQALHLRSCRESDVEELRDMLVQEDLFHDQALLRIREAYTTARTDTRVALLQSATGLFRKGRSEAQQQLTEEQIKLYRIQVRLEESYQQSFTNLSLHDTVHQLLLSGQLKEADKLRSEFKIPERRYWWLKVIAHAEAGHWDELVNFSKNKKSPIGFEPFVDACLKNGNKSEAQKYAHKVRDENKVTYFVKCGLLDEAVKAAQEQRSAAGLTEVLAACGPQHQALQTRIQTLLSDPSIKLYDWNQKCNTEQRKSEVFRIMIKRLLYTTFLIALWIGGIALKTVVVGAVVTLFVVYVIIPLIFHYSPSLQRHIVFLNFLNVPKVDYDRPENEGLPGTRNFYLQTEKQVKVGVWHILPESLISTAPSEGSADKATWYENSLADNRPVILYLHGNTSSRATAHRIELYNVLRKMDYHVIAFDYRGYADSSAVQPNEPGVVHDAKVVYRYVRKHCASSPLFVWGHSLGTGVSTHAVGDLCLEGDHPAALVLESPFNNIKDEIKFHPLSSIFRKMPKFEWLFLQPLSASGIDFRSEEHIAHVAAPVLILHAEDDLVVPFSLGKKLYERAQKVRSSSAPPVTFIDFSARHGYAHKYICRAPELPGMLRDFFSKATEGRH
;
A
#
# COMPACT_ATOMS: atom_id res chain seq x y z
N MET A 1 -29.00 4.85 2.95
CA MET A 1 -29.05 4.69 1.47
C MET A 1 -28.46 3.34 1.05
N LEU A 2 -27.31 2.94 1.62
CA LEU A 2 -26.91 1.52 1.71
C LEU A 2 -27.90 0.72 2.60
N GLU A 3 -28.42 1.32 3.68
CA GLU A 3 -29.47 0.74 4.54
C GLU A 3 -30.84 0.47 3.86
N LEU A 4 -31.10 1.01 2.67
CA LEU A 4 -32.41 0.87 2.00
C LEU A 4 -32.45 -0.18 0.90
N LEU A 5 -31.30 -0.75 0.56
CA LEU A 5 -31.17 -1.79 -0.46
C LEU A 5 -31.01 -3.20 0.14
N ASN A 6 -30.88 -3.29 1.47
CA ASN A 6 -30.55 -4.50 2.22
C ASN A 6 -31.74 -5.11 2.99
N ASP A 7 -32.91 -4.47 3.01
CA ASP A 7 -33.97 -4.77 4.00
C ASP A 7 -35.15 -5.61 3.46
N ASP A 8 -34.89 -6.53 2.52
CA ASP A 8 -35.94 -7.27 1.78
C ASP A 8 -35.81 -8.81 1.81
N HIS A 9 -35.23 -9.39 2.88
CA HIS A 9 -35.10 -10.86 2.96
C HIS A 9 -36.01 -11.61 3.94
N ASP A 10 -36.68 -10.96 4.90
CA ASP A 10 -37.58 -11.65 5.82
C ASP A 10 -39.01 -11.11 5.71
N ARG A 11 -39.83 -11.71 4.81
CA ARG A 11 -41.31 -11.78 4.91
C ARG A 11 -41.87 -12.61 3.75
N ASN A 12 -41.94 -13.91 3.95
CA ASN A 12 -42.91 -14.75 3.26
C ASN A 12 -43.23 -15.96 4.14
N GLN A 13 -44.18 -15.82 5.06
CA GLN A 13 -45.09 -16.91 5.41
C GLN A 13 -46.33 -16.37 6.12
N THR A 14 -47.49 -16.83 5.63
CA THR A 14 -48.87 -16.55 6.06
C THR A 14 -49.48 -15.20 5.66
N MET A 15 -50.02 -15.10 4.44
CA MET A 15 -51.16 -14.21 4.16
C MET A 15 -52.19 -14.93 3.29
N THR A 16 -53.15 -15.54 3.97
CA THR A 16 -54.48 -15.85 3.45
C THR A 16 -55.26 -14.53 3.31
N SER A 17 -55.78 -14.28 2.11
CA SER A 17 -56.85 -13.32 1.77
C SER A 17 -56.78 -11.91 2.39
N LEU A 18 -55.64 -11.23 2.32
CA LEU A 18 -55.58 -9.78 2.52
C LEU A 18 -55.16 -9.08 1.22
N ASP A 19 -55.88 -8.02 0.90
CA ASP A 19 -55.82 -7.25 -0.34
C ASP A 19 -54.37 -6.85 -0.68
N LEU A 20 -53.87 -7.27 -1.85
CA LEU A 20 -52.56 -6.90 -2.42
C LEU A 20 -52.34 -5.38 -2.45
N ARG A 21 -53.42 -4.59 -2.40
CA ARG A 21 -53.44 -3.12 -2.25
C ARG A 21 -52.80 -2.62 -0.95
N ASP A 22 -52.90 -3.36 0.16
CA ASP A 22 -52.46 -2.88 1.47
C ASP A 22 -50.99 -3.24 1.78
N ILE A 23 -50.52 -4.39 1.28
CA ILE A 23 -49.10 -4.80 1.35
C ILE A 23 -48.25 -3.83 0.52
N ALA A 24 -48.77 -3.51 -0.66
CA ALA A 24 -48.25 -2.52 -1.56
C ALA A 24 -48.03 -1.15 -0.89
N TYR A 25 -49.10 -0.59 -0.34
CA TYR A 25 -49.11 0.77 0.14
C TYR A 25 -48.21 1.00 1.36
N THR A 26 -47.92 -0.07 2.12
CA THR A 26 -47.25 0.00 3.43
C THR A 26 -45.74 -0.29 3.37
N LEU A 27 -45.28 -1.15 2.45
CA LEU A 27 -43.85 -1.54 2.33
C LEU A 27 -43.03 -0.66 1.37
N VAL A 28 -43.63 -0.20 0.28
CA VAL A 28 -42.86 0.36 -0.85
C VAL A 28 -42.74 1.89 -0.78
N ARG A 29 -43.76 2.60 -0.28
CA ARG A 29 -43.81 4.07 -0.30
C ARG A 29 -42.68 4.76 0.51
N PRO A 30 -42.35 4.35 1.75
CA PRO A 30 -41.27 4.99 2.52
C PRO A 30 -39.88 4.70 1.95
N ARG A 31 -39.68 3.49 1.39
CA ARG A 31 -38.41 3.03 0.81
C ARG A 31 -38.10 3.68 -0.54
N LEU A 32 -39.13 3.96 -1.33
CA LEU A 32 -39.03 4.71 -2.59
C LEU A 32 -38.72 6.20 -2.40
N GLU A 33 -39.33 6.86 -1.41
CA GLU A 33 -39.15 8.30 -1.15
C GLU A 33 -37.71 8.62 -0.68
N TYR A 34 -37.10 7.75 0.12
CA TYR A 34 -35.74 7.99 0.65
C TYR A 34 -34.64 7.76 -0.39
N CYS A 35 -34.78 6.80 -1.32
CA CYS A 35 -33.83 6.59 -2.41
C CYS A 35 -33.80 7.78 -3.40
N ILE A 36 -34.87 8.57 -3.45
CA ILE A 36 -35.14 9.63 -4.44
C ILE A 36 -34.89 11.05 -3.91
N GLN A 37 -34.91 11.23 -2.58
CA GLN A 37 -34.62 12.49 -1.90
C GLN A 37 -33.19 13.01 -2.12
N VAL A 38 -32.26 12.19 -2.62
CA VAL A 38 -30.82 12.55 -2.76
C VAL A 38 -30.42 12.90 -4.20
N TRP A 39 -31.39 13.26 -5.05
CA TRP A 39 -31.15 13.50 -6.49
C TRP A 39 -31.17 14.97 -6.91
N SER A 40 -31.18 15.91 -5.96
CA SER A 40 -31.23 17.34 -6.25
C SER A 40 -30.53 18.18 -5.17
N PRO A 41 -29.89 19.31 -5.53
CA PRO A 41 -29.46 20.30 -4.55
C PRO A 41 -30.61 21.14 -3.97
N TYR A 42 -31.86 20.93 -4.42
CA TYR A 42 -33.02 21.69 -3.96
C TYR A 42 -33.56 21.18 -2.63
N THR A 43 -34.00 22.11 -1.79
CA THR A 43 -34.53 21.79 -0.46
C THR A 43 -35.84 21.00 -0.57
N LYS A 44 -36.16 20.23 0.48
CA LYS A 44 -37.37 19.38 0.59
C LYS A 44 -38.67 20.11 0.22
N ARG A 45 -38.69 21.44 0.36
CA ARG A 45 -39.81 22.36 0.08
C ARG A 45 -39.99 22.73 -1.40
N ASP A 46 -38.90 22.69 -2.18
CA ASP A 46 -38.90 22.94 -3.62
C ASP A 46 -39.32 21.69 -4.40
N ILE A 47 -38.96 20.51 -3.88
CA ILE A 47 -39.32 19.20 -4.46
C ILE A 47 -40.83 18.99 -4.44
N THR A 48 -41.52 19.33 -3.35
CA THR A 48 -43.00 19.17 -3.26
C THR A 48 -43.75 20.13 -4.19
N LYS A 49 -43.21 21.34 -4.39
CA LYS A 49 -43.76 22.32 -5.35
C LYS A 49 -43.49 21.94 -6.81
N LEU A 50 -42.37 21.26 -7.08
CA LEU A 50 -42.05 20.68 -8.39
C LEU A 50 -42.92 19.44 -8.65
N GLU A 51 -43.07 18.52 -7.68
CA GLU A 51 -43.89 17.32 -7.77
C GLU A 51 -45.36 17.64 -8.06
N GLN A 52 -45.94 18.65 -7.39
CA GLN A 52 -47.30 19.13 -7.67
C GLN A 52 -47.46 19.80 -9.05
N LYS A 53 -46.37 20.25 -9.69
CA LYS A 53 -46.38 20.78 -11.06
C LYS A 53 -46.13 19.70 -12.12
N ILE A 54 -45.54 18.56 -11.73
CA ILE A 54 -45.10 17.46 -12.62
C ILE A 54 -46.23 16.48 -12.94
N ASP A 55 -47.21 16.29 -12.05
CA ASP A 55 -48.37 15.40 -12.26
C ASP A 55 -49.35 15.85 -13.36
N LYS A 56 -49.06 16.94 -14.09
CA LYS A 56 -49.93 17.46 -15.15
C LYS A 56 -49.46 17.29 -16.59
N ASN A 57 -48.29 16.69 -16.87
CA ASN A 57 -47.83 16.49 -18.26
C ASN A 57 -47.50 15.03 -18.58
N MET A 58 -48.52 14.28 -19.01
CA MET A 58 -48.37 13.07 -19.85
C MET A 58 -47.86 13.47 -21.24
N ALA A 59 -46.59 13.89 -21.34
CA ALA A 59 -45.93 14.23 -22.60
C ALA A 59 -44.45 13.78 -22.59
N PHE A 60 -44.18 12.56 -22.11
CA PHE A 60 -42.81 12.04 -22.03
C PHE A 60 -42.27 11.48 -23.37
N ILE A 61 -43.17 11.24 -24.33
CA ILE A 61 -42.90 10.54 -25.63
C ILE A 61 -43.06 11.49 -26.82
N SER A 62 -43.38 12.78 -26.60
CA SER A 62 -43.57 13.78 -27.66
C SER A 62 -42.33 14.04 -28.53
N ASP A 63 -41.15 13.59 -28.08
CA ASP A 63 -39.86 13.95 -28.66
C ASP A 63 -39.24 12.80 -29.48
N TRP A 64 -39.99 11.72 -29.72
CA TRP A 64 -39.55 10.56 -30.50
C TRP A 64 -40.10 10.65 -31.93
N SER A 65 -39.20 10.56 -32.90
CA SER A 65 -39.51 10.45 -34.31
C SER A 65 -39.24 9.02 -34.76
N GLN A 66 -40.26 8.35 -35.29
CA GLN A 66 -40.08 7.03 -35.89
C GLN A 66 -39.43 7.17 -37.26
N LEU A 67 -38.35 6.42 -37.51
CA LEU A 67 -37.68 6.33 -38.80
C LEU A 67 -37.55 4.86 -39.18
N GLY A 68 -38.40 4.39 -40.10
CA GLY A 68 -38.47 2.99 -40.51
C GLY A 68 -39.27 2.10 -39.56
N ASN A 69 -39.08 0.78 -39.66
CA ASN A 69 -39.74 -0.21 -38.82
C ASN A 69 -39.01 -0.31 -37.46
N ASP A 70 -39.72 -0.01 -36.38
CA ASP A 70 -39.28 -0.18 -34.97
C ASP A 70 -38.00 0.56 -34.56
N ILE A 71 -37.53 1.55 -35.34
CA ILE A 71 -36.40 2.41 -34.98
C ILE A 71 -36.90 3.82 -34.68
N PHE A 72 -36.52 4.32 -33.50
CA PHE A 72 -36.86 5.67 -33.06
C PHE A 72 -35.61 6.50 -32.85
N TYR A 73 -35.68 7.77 -33.23
CA TYR A 73 -34.70 8.79 -32.87
C TYR A 73 -35.37 9.82 -31.98
N ARG A 74 -34.60 10.41 -31.07
CA ARG A 74 -35.09 11.48 -30.20
C ARG A 74 -34.16 12.68 -30.24
N LYS A 75 -34.75 13.88 -30.19
CA LYS A 75 -34.05 15.14 -30.03
C LYS A 75 -34.51 15.81 -28.75
N TYR A 76 -33.60 16.19 -27.86
CA TYR A 76 -33.94 16.92 -26.63
C TYR A 76 -32.85 17.90 -26.21
N GLU A 77 -33.25 18.96 -25.51
CA GLU A 77 -32.35 20.00 -25.00
C GLU A 77 -31.55 19.47 -23.79
N LEU A 78 -30.23 19.68 -23.81
CA LEU A 78 -29.31 19.43 -22.70
C LEU A 78 -29.14 20.67 -21.82
N TYR A 79 -28.90 21.83 -22.44
CA TYR A 79 -28.71 23.11 -21.77
C TYR A 79 -29.31 24.26 -22.58
N THR A 80 -29.84 25.24 -21.87
CA THR A 80 -30.02 26.59 -22.39
C THR A 80 -28.68 27.31 -22.32
N MET A 81 -28.22 27.91 -23.42
CA MET A 81 -26.86 28.44 -23.54
C MET A 81 -26.66 29.77 -22.80
N GLU A 82 -25.68 29.81 -21.90
CA GLU A 82 -25.35 30.99 -21.07
C GLU A 82 -24.25 31.90 -21.66
N TRP A 83 -24.33 32.21 -22.96
CA TRP A 83 -23.27 32.97 -23.67
C TRP A 83 -22.97 34.37 -23.09
N GLY A 84 -23.89 34.95 -22.30
CA GLY A 84 -23.69 36.23 -21.61
C GLY A 84 -23.69 37.49 -22.50
N GLY A 85 -23.98 37.36 -23.81
CA GLY A 85 -23.95 38.48 -24.75
C GLY A 85 -24.56 38.25 -26.13
N GLY A 86 -25.41 37.23 -26.32
CA GLY A 86 -26.06 36.95 -27.61
C GLY A 86 -25.06 36.58 -28.73
N ILE A 87 -24.37 35.45 -28.58
CA ILE A 87 -23.42 34.95 -29.59
C ILE A 87 -24.22 34.31 -30.73
N ASN A 88 -23.99 34.77 -31.96
CA ASN A 88 -24.45 34.09 -33.17
C ASN A 88 -23.29 33.26 -33.75
N LEU A 89 -23.45 31.94 -33.78
CA LEU A 89 -22.40 31.02 -34.21
C LEU A 89 -21.99 31.19 -35.69
N SER A 90 -22.82 31.82 -36.53
CA SER A 90 -22.45 32.08 -37.94
C SER A 90 -21.20 32.96 -38.10
N ASP A 91 -20.93 33.81 -37.11
CA ASP A 91 -19.87 34.82 -37.14
C ASP A 91 -18.53 34.31 -36.60
N PHE A 92 -18.51 33.09 -36.07
CA PHE A 92 -17.37 32.50 -35.39
C PHE A 92 -16.92 31.20 -36.06
N MET A 93 -15.61 30.95 -36.03
CA MET A 93 -15.10 29.59 -36.08
C MET A 93 -15.31 28.96 -34.71
N VAL A 94 -15.79 27.71 -34.68
CA VAL A 94 -16.16 27.02 -33.44
C VAL A 94 -15.55 25.63 -33.41
N ALA A 95 -14.93 25.26 -32.29
CA ALA A 95 -14.49 23.90 -32.03
C ALA A 95 -15.06 23.40 -30.71
N ALA A 96 -15.62 22.20 -30.72
CA ALA A 96 -16.15 21.54 -29.54
C ALA A 96 -15.32 20.31 -29.18
N ALA A 97 -15.01 20.16 -27.90
CA ALA A 97 -14.30 18.99 -27.42
C ALA A 97 -15.24 17.77 -27.31
N PRO A 98 -14.72 16.56 -27.58
CA PRO A 98 -15.51 15.33 -27.50
C PRO A 98 -15.89 14.98 -26.05
N TYR A 99 -16.91 14.14 -25.90
CA TYR A 99 -17.47 13.71 -24.62
C TYR A 99 -17.90 14.89 -23.75
N GLY A 100 -18.67 15.82 -24.32
CA GLY A 100 -19.22 16.95 -23.56
C GLY A 100 -18.18 17.97 -23.07
N GLY A 101 -17.01 18.04 -23.72
CA GLY A 101 -15.89 18.88 -23.29
C GLY A 101 -16.12 20.40 -23.49
N PRO A 102 -15.10 21.25 -23.33
CA PRO A 102 -15.24 22.70 -23.54
C PRO A 102 -15.47 23.07 -25.02
N LEU A 103 -15.94 24.30 -25.24
CA LEU A 103 -16.12 24.93 -26.56
C LEU A 103 -15.11 26.06 -26.72
N ALA A 104 -14.51 26.19 -27.90
CA ALA A 104 -13.65 27.31 -28.26
C ALA A 104 -14.26 28.07 -29.44
N LEU A 105 -14.25 29.39 -29.35
CA LEU A 105 -14.79 30.30 -30.36
C LEU A 105 -13.78 31.41 -30.66
N THR A 106 -13.58 31.70 -31.93
CA THR A 106 -12.87 32.91 -32.39
C THR A 106 -13.62 33.49 -33.58
N ARG A 107 -13.50 34.81 -33.77
CA ARG A 107 -14.11 35.49 -34.91
C ARG A 107 -13.58 34.87 -36.21
N ASP A 108 -14.48 34.63 -37.14
CA ASP A 108 -14.12 34.19 -38.49
C ASP A 108 -13.67 35.41 -39.31
N GLU A 109 -12.35 35.53 -39.55
CA GLU A 109 -11.77 36.65 -40.30
C GLU A 109 -12.10 36.59 -41.81
N THR A 110 -12.60 35.45 -42.31
CA THR A 110 -13.03 35.32 -43.72
C THR A 110 -14.42 35.91 -43.99
N LYS A 111 -15.18 36.24 -42.92
CA LYS A 111 -16.54 36.79 -43.02
C LYS A 111 -16.59 38.27 -42.70
N PHE A 112 -17.24 39.04 -43.57
CA PHE A 112 -17.44 40.48 -43.38
C PHE A 112 -18.50 40.77 -42.30
N THR A 113 -18.09 41.28 -41.15
CA THR A 113 -18.99 41.67 -40.03
C THR A 113 -18.73 43.12 -39.62
N LYS A 114 -19.80 43.92 -39.42
CA LYS A 114 -19.72 45.33 -39.00
C LYS A 114 -19.37 45.43 -37.51
N THR A 115 -18.13 45.79 -37.14
CA THR A 115 -17.80 46.21 -35.74
C THR A 115 -16.64 47.21 -35.65
N GLN A 116 -16.66 48.00 -34.55
CA GLN A 116 -15.85 49.17 -34.19
C GLN A 116 -14.49 48.87 -33.51
N HIS A 117 -13.93 47.65 -33.62
CA HIS A 117 -12.68 47.30 -32.91
C HIS A 117 -11.60 46.72 -33.84
N THR A 118 -10.55 47.53 -34.06
CA THR A 118 -9.29 47.18 -34.71
C THR A 118 -8.35 46.51 -33.69
N GLY A 119 -8.45 45.19 -33.49
CA GLY A 119 -7.63 44.47 -32.51
C GLY A 119 -7.34 43.02 -32.92
N LYS A 120 -6.25 42.45 -32.36
CA LYS A 120 -5.84 41.05 -32.56
C LYS A 120 -6.97 40.07 -32.20
N PRO A 121 -7.09 38.91 -32.88
CA PRO A 121 -8.15 37.94 -32.63
C PRO A 121 -8.14 37.44 -31.18
N ILE A 122 -9.32 37.16 -30.63
CA ILE A 122 -9.51 36.66 -29.27
C ILE A 122 -10.15 35.28 -29.35
N ILE A 123 -9.53 34.30 -28.70
CA ILE A 123 -10.12 32.98 -28.51
C ILE A 123 -10.85 32.97 -27.18
N PHE A 124 -12.15 32.66 -27.23
CA PHE A 124 -13.01 32.48 -26.08
C PHE A 124 -13.18 30.98 -25.82
N VAL A 125 -13.07 30.58 -24.56
CA VAL A 125 -13.33 29.20 -24.13
C VAL A 125 -14.53 29.17 -23.21
N PHE A 126 -15.50 28.31 -23.52
CA PHE A 126 -16.75 28.14 -22.78
C PHE A 126 -16.92 26.68 -22.33
N SER A 127 -17.74 26.45 -21.30
CA SER A 127 -18.26 25.13 -20.97
C SER A 127 -19.24 24.66 -22.05
N SER A 128 -19.63 23.39 -22.02
CA SER A 128 -20.71 22.90 -22.88
C SER A 128 -22.07 23.56 -22.57
N SER A 129 -22.27 24.17 -21.39
CA SER A 129 -23.48 24.97 -21.07
C SER A 129 -23.41 26.43 -21.55
N GLY A 130 -22.35 26.82 -22.27
CA GLY A 130 -22.17 28.18 -22.78
C GLY A 130 -21.59 29.16 -21.75
N ARG A 131 -21.21 28.71 -20.55
CA ARG A 131 -20.60 29.56 -19.52
C ARG A 131 -19.12 29.79 -19.82
N LYS A 132 -18.70 31.06 -19.82
CA LYS A 132 -17.30 31.42 -20.12
C LYS A 132 -16.33 30.85 -19.07
N ILE A 133 -15.32 30.10 -19.53
CA ILE A 133 -14.22 29.55 -18.72
C ILE A 133 -13.02 30.52 -18.76
N SER A 134 -12.61 30.91 -19.96
CA SER A 134 -11.45 31.79 -20.17
C SER A 134 -11.56 32.56 -21.50
N SER A 135 -10.69 33.53 -21.68
CA SER A 135 -10.45 34.15 -22.99
C SER A 135 -9.04 34.72 -23.02
N PHE A 136 -8.36 34.56 -24.16
CA PHE A 136 -7.01 35.06 -24.34
C PHE A 136 -6.83 35.63 -25.75
N LYS A 137 -5.90 36.58 -25.88
CA LYS A 137 -5.58 37.20 -27.16
C LYS A 137 -4.68 36.26 -27.95
N TRP A 138 -5.04 35.97 -29.18
CA TRP A 138 -4.20 35.22 -30.10
C TRP A 138 -3.10 36.14 -30.64
N THR A 139 -1.85 35.76 -30.42
CA THR A 139 -0.67 36.58 -30.77
C THR A 139 0.26 35.92 -31.80
N SER A 140 -0.08 34.71 -32.24
CA SER A 140 0.70 33.94 -33.22
C SER A 140 0.21 34.23 -34.65
N GLY A 141 0.72 33.50 -35.66
CA GLY A 141 0.37 33.71 -37.07
C GLY A 141 -1.11 33.45 -37.38
N PHE A 142 -1.48 33.49 -38.66
CA PHE A 142 -2.87 33.27 -39.07
C PHE A 142 -3.38 31.89 -38.62
N LEU A 143 -4.51 31.87 -37.91
CA LEU A 143 -5.10 30.66 -37.35
C LEU A 143 -5.95 29.96 -38.42
N MET A 144 -5.45 28.86 -38.97
CA MET A 144 -6.13 28.09 -40.02
C MET A 144 -7.27 27.23 -39.49
N SER A 145 -7.03 26.55 -38.36
CA SER A 145 -7.97 25.63 -37.76
C SER A 145 -7.60 25.45 -36.29
N PHE A 146 -8.58 25.11 -35.47
CA PHE A 146 -8.33 24.69 -34.11
C PHE A 146 -9.33 23.61 -33.71
N GLY A 147 -8.90 22.77 -32.78
CA GLY A 147 -9.67 21.65 -32.28
C GLY A 147 -9.29 21.35 -30.84
N TRP A 148 -9.93 20.34 -30.27
CA TRP A 148 -9.65 19.91 -28.91
C TRP A 148 -9.05 18.52 -28.90
N SER A 149 -8.07 18.33 -28.03
CA SER A 149 -7.52 17.02 -27.74
C SER A 149 -8.45 16.22 -26.83
N ARG A 150 -8.20 14.90 -26.73
CA ARG A 150 -8.89 14.01 -25.80
C ARG A 150 -8.78 14.47 -24.33
N ASN A 151 -7.67 15.14 -23.99
CA ASN A 151 -7.36 15.65 -22.66
C ASN A 151 -7.86 17.09 -22.45
N GLU A 152 -8.70 17.60 -23.35
CA GLU A 152 -9.26 18.97 -23.30
C GLU A 152 -8.19 20.07 -23.40
N ASP A 153 -7.13 19.79 -24.17
CA ASP A 153 -6.17 20.81 -24.61
C ASP A 153 -6.60 21.38 -25.96
N LEU A 154 -6.55 22.70 -26.09
CA LEU A 154 -6.86 23.41 -27.32
C LEU A 154 -5.67 23.33 -28.27
N VAL A 155 -5.86 22.68 -29.41
CA VAL A 155 -4.87 22.50 -30.47
C VAL A 155 -5.12 23.54 -31.55
N CYS A 156 -4.21 24.49 -31.72
CA CYS A 156 -4.31 25.58 -32.70
C CYS A 156 -3.30 25.36 -33.84
N VAL A 157 -3.79 25.29 -35.07
CA VAL A 157 -2.98 25.05 -36.28
C VAL A 157 -2.86 26.36 -37.08
N GLN A 158 -1.62 26.78 -37.34
CA GLN A 158 -1.28 27.99 -38.09
C GLN A 158 -1.07 27.71 -39.58
N GLU A 159 -1.17 28.74 -40.43
CA GLU A 159 -0.99 28.62 -41.89
C GLU A 159 0.42 28.14 -42.30
N ASP A 160 1.43 28.42 -41.49
CA ASP A 160 2.83 28.03 -41.70
C ASP A 160 3.16 26.62 -41.18
N GLY A 161 2.16 25.86 -40.73
CA GLY A 161 2.35 24.51 -40.19
C GLY A 161 2.79 24.45 -38.73
N ALA A 162 2.85 25.56 -38.00
CA ALA A 162 3.05 25.53 -36.56
C ALA A 162 1.77 25.11 -35.81
N VAL A 163 1.86 24.10 -34.94
CA VAL A 163 0.78 23.62 -34.08
C VAL A 163 1.10 24.00 -32.64
N THR A 164 0.23 24.80 -32.01
CA THR A 164 0.41 25.26 -30.63
C THR A 164 -0.70 24.76 -29.74
N LEU A 165 -0.34 24.23 -28.56
CA LEU A 165 -1.27 23.71 -27.58
C LEU A 165 -1.45 24.67 -26.42
N TYR A 166 -2.71 24.87 -26.02
CA TYR A 166 -3.10 25.62 -24.83
C TYR A 166 -3.96 24.74 -23.91
N ASP A 167 -3.91 24.97 -22.61
CA ASP A 167 -4.93 24.42 -21.71
C ASP A 167 -6.26 25.20 -21.88
N MET A 168 -7.35 24.68 -21.31
CA MET A 168 -8.68 25.32 -21.36
C MET A 168 -8.75 26.72 -20.70
N PHE A 169 -7.72 27.11 -19.95
CA PHE A 169 -7.62 28.43 -19.32
C PHE A 169 -6.79 29.42 -20.15
N GLY A 170 -6.29 29.00 -21.31
CA GLY A 170 -5.47 29.81 -22.20
C GLY A 170 -3.98 29.85 -21.84
N ASN A 171 -3.50 28.96 -20.97
CA ASN A 171 -2.08 28.85 -20.67
C ASN A 171 -1.37 28.04 -21.76
N TYR A 172 -0.28 28.59 -22.27
CA TYR A 172 0.60 27.92 -23.24
C TYR A 172 1.18 26.62 -22.68
N LYS A 173 1.18 25.55 -23.49
CA LYS A 173 1.83 24.27 -23.18
C LYS A 173 3.11 24.08 -23.99
N HIS A 174 2.99 23.86 -25.29
CA HIS A 174 4.12 23.69 -26.21
C HIS A 174 3.69 23.93 -27.66
N THR A 175 4.69 24.09 -28.53
CA THR A 175 4.53 24.26 -29.98
C THR A 175 5.43 23.26 -30.71
N PHE A 176 4.93 22.67 -31.79
CA PHE A 176 5.73 21.90 -32.74
C PHE A 176 5.39 22.31 -34.17
N ASN A 177 6.20 21.92 -35.15
CA ASN A 177 6.01 22.27 -36.56
C ASN A 177 5.83 21.02 -37.43
N MET A 178 4.99 21.12 -38.45
CA MET A 178 4.67 20.03 -39.39
C MET A 178 5.75 19.81 -40.47
N GLY A 179 6.90 20.48 -40.39
CA GLY A 179 8.03 20.31 -41.30
C GLY A 179 8.24 21.49 -42.25
N GLN A 180 9.46 21.62 -42.76
CA GLN A 180 9.86 22.77 -43.59
C GLN A 180 9.04 22.86 -44.90
N GLU A 181 8.70 21.73 -45.52
CA GLU A 181 7.90 21.69 -46.75
C GLU A 181 6.47 22.25 -46.55
N VAL A 182 5.85 21.99 -45.39
CA VAL A 182 4.54 22.57 -45.04
C VAL A 182 4.64 24.07 -44.83
N LYS A 183 5.74 24.53 -44.21
CA LYS A 183 6.01 25.95 -44.00
C LYS A 183 6.14 26.71 -45.32
N ASP A 184 6.78 26.11 -46.32
CA ASP A 184 7.02 26.74 -47.62
C ASP A 184 5.77 26.72 -48.52
N THR A 185 4.95 25.68 -48.42
CA THR A 185 3.75 25.50 -49.27
C THR A 185 2.46 26.05 -48.67
N HIS A 186 2.47 26.33 -47.36
CA HIS A 186 1.32 26.73 -46.55
C HIS A 186 0.16 25.72 -46.52
N ILE A 187 -0.58 25.72 -45.40
CA ILE A 187 -1.73 24.85 -45.19
C ILE A 187 -2.95 25.40 -45.93
N GLN A 188 -3.66 24.51 -46.65
CA GLN A 188 -4.98 24.77 -47.23
C GLN A 188 -6.09 24.41 -46.23
N SER A 189 -5.99 23.25 -45.57
CA SER A 189 -6.96 22.81 -44.56
C SER A 189 -6.32 21.86 -43.55
N ALA A 190 -6.90 21.77 -42.34
CA ALA A 190 -6.38 20.92 -41.27
C ALA A 190 -7.51 20.29 -40.45
N GLN A 191 -7.29 19.04 -40.04
CA GLN A 191 -8.21 18.26 -39.20
C GLN A 191 -7.50 17.80 -37.93
N VAL A 192 -8.10 18.10 -36.77
CA VAL A 192 -7.72 17.50 -35.49
C VAL A 192 -8.60 16.26 -35.29
N PHE A 193 -7.98 15.11 -35.09
CA PHE A 193 -8.70 13.85 -34.90
C PHE A 193 -8.28 13.17 -33.60
N THR A 194 -9.18 12.37 -33.02
CA THR A 194 -8.93 11.67 -31.76
C THR A 194 -9.08 10.16 -31.94
N SER A 195 -8.28 9.41 -31.19
CA SER A 195 -8.30 7.94 -31.10
C SER A 195 -8.64 7.51 -29.67
N HIS A 196 -8.81 6.20 -29.45
CA HIS A 196 -9.01 5.63 -28.11
C HIS A 196 -7.86 5.98 -27.15
N ARG A 197 -6.65 6.25 -27.66
CA ARG A 197 -5.46 6.54 -26.84
C ARG A 197 -4.77 7.87 -27.13
N GLU A 198 -4.86 8.40 -28.36
CA GLU A 198 -4.03 9.52 -28.81
C GLU A 198 -4.86 10.62 -29.50
N THR A 199 -4.30 11.83 -29.63
CA THR A 199 -4.84 12.92 -30.45
C THR A 199 -3.83 13.22 -31.55
N GLY A 200 -4.31 13.32 -32.79
CA GLY A 200 -3.49 13.61 -33.96
C GLY A 200 -3.97 14.84 -34.72
N VAL A 201 -3.12 15.33 -35.61
CA VAL A 201 -3.37 16.48 -36.50
C VAL A 201 -2.94 16.08 -37.90
N ALA A 202 -3.83 16.24 -38.87
CA ALA A 202 -3.56 16.08 -40.29
C ALA A 202 -3.72 17.42 -41.00
N VAL A 203 -2.85 17.71 -41.96
CA VAL A 203 -2.86 18.96 -42.73
C VAL A 203 -2.72 18.65 -44.21
N LEU A 204 -3.50 19.36 -45.03
CA LEU A 204 -3.41 19.39 -46.49
C LEU A 204 -2.79 20.73 -46.89
N THR A 205 -1.70 20.71 -47.64
CA THR A 205 -1.01 21.91 -48.13
C THR A 205 -1.62 22.45 -49.42
N LYS A 206 -1.35 23.73 -49.77
CA LYS A 206 -1.80 24.33 -51.05
C LYS A 206 -1.17 23.64 -52.29
N SER A 207 -0.15 22.82 -52.09
CA SER A 207 0.46 21.97 -53.12
C SER A 207 -0.14 20.56 -53.17
N ASN A 208 -1.34 20.34 -52.60
CA ASN A 208 -2.03 19.05 -52.52
C ASN A 208 -1.20 17.90 -51.90
N ARG A 209 -0.51 18.17 -50.80
CA ARG A 209 0.23 17.15 -50.04
C ARG A 209 -0.31 17.01 -48.63
N ILE A 210 -0.34 15.79 -48.11
CA ILE A 210 -0.84 15.50 -46.77
C ILE A 210 0.28 15.15 -45.81
N PHE A 211 0.30 15.86 -44.69
CA PHE A 211 1.20 15.60 -43.56
C PHE A 211 0.39 15.31 -42.31
N MET A 212 0.90 14.41 -41.46
CA MET A 212 0.17 13.97 -40.28
C MET A 212 1.08 13.73 -39.09
N VAL A 213 0.57 14.09 -37.92
CA VAL A 213 1.10 13.72 -36.61
C VAL A 213 0.03 12.90 -35.90
N ASN A 214 0.33 11.65 -35.53
CA ASN A 214 -0.64 10.77 -34.84
C ASN A 214 -0.76 11.03 -33.34
N ASN A 215 0.29 11.58 -32.72
CA ASN A 215 0.35 11.88 -31.30
C ASN A 215 0.96 13.27 -31.05
N ILE A 216 0.15 14.22 -30.61
CA ILE A 216 0.58 15.60 -30.32
C ILE A 216 1.53 15.74 -29.13
N ASN A 217 1.62 14.74 -28.25
CA ASN A 217 2.53 14.74 -27.09
C ASN A 217 3.94 14.23 -27.47
N ASP A 218 4.06 13.42 -28.53
CA ASP A 218 5.33 12.96 -29.14
C ASP A 218 5.25 13.21 -30.65
N PRO A 219 5.35 14.47 -31.09
CA PRO A 219 5.02 14.86 -32.45
C PRO A 219 6.03 14.31 -33.45
N LYS A 220 5.58 13.36 -34.26
CA LYS A 220 6.33 12.79 -35.39
C LYS A 220 5.57 13.00 -36.67
N THR A 221 6.02 13.98 -37.46
CA THR A 221 5.42 14.31 -38.75
C THR A 221 5.73 13.23 -39.78
N ARG A 222 4.69 12.75 -40.44
CA ARG A 222 4.78 11.79 -41.54
C ARG A 222 4.12 12.36 -42.79
N LYS A 223 4.78 12.18 -43.94
CA LYS A 223 4.26 12.56 -45.26
C LYS A 223 3.55 11.36 -45.88
N TYR A 224 2.36 11.58 -46.44
CA TYR A 224 1.60 10.58 -47.20
C TYR A 224 1.90 10.68 -48.71
N PRO A 225 1.52 9.68 -49.52
CA PRO A 225 1.68 9.73 -50.97
C PRO A 225 1.15 11.03 -51.59
N ASP A 226 1.91 11.57 -52.54
CA ASP A 226 1.53 12.79 -53.26
C ASP A 226 0.23 12.54 -54.05
N ILE A 227 -0.72 13.47 -53.96
CA ILE A 227 -1.98 13.41 -54.68
C ILE A 227 -1.71 13.83 -56.14
N PRO A 228 -2.03 13.02 -57.16
CA PRO A 228 -1.86 13.39 -58.57
C PRO A 228 -2.64 14.68 -58.86
N GLY A 229 -2.16 15.58 -59.75
CA GLY A 229 -2.66 16.97 -59.84
C GLY A 229 -4.18 17.16 -60.03
N GLY A 230 -4.71 18.33 -59.61
CA GLY A 230 -6.14 18.69 -59.64
C GLY A 230 -6.59 19.41 -58.36
N CYS A 231 -7.82 19.90 -58.26
CA CYS A 231 -8.34 20.49 -57.01
C CYS A 231 -8.89 19.39 -56.10
N VAL A 232 -8.52 19.37 -54.81
CA VAL A 232 -9.12 18.46 -53.83
C VAL A 232 -10.50 18.98 -53.42
N ASN A 233 -11.54 18.17 -53.62
CA ASN A 233 -12.93 18.52 -53.30
C ASN A 233 -13.20 18.44 -51.80
N CYS A 234 -12.87 17.29 -51.20
CA CYS A 234 -12.96 17.03 -49.76
C CYS A 234 -12.04 15.87 -49.36
N TRP A 235 -11.76 15.75 -48.06
CA TRP A 235 -10.94 14.66 -47.54
C TRP A 235 -11.28 14.36 -46.08
N CYS A 236 -11.01 13.14 -45.64
CA CYS A 236 -11.17 12.73 -44.25
C CYS A 236 -10.12 11.71 -43.83
N VAL A 237 -9.81 11.69 -42.53
CA VAL A 237 -8.93 10.68 -41.93
C VAL A 237 -9.74 9.44 -41.61
N VAL A 238 -9.32 8.27 -42.13
CA VAL A 238 -9.93 6.96 -41.88
C VAL A 238 -8.95 6.13 -41.05
N ARG A 239 -9.40 5.55 -39.93
CA ARG A 239 -8.53 4.76 -39.05
C ARG A 239 -8.92 3.28 -39.08
N GLU A 240 -7.95 2.44 -39.44
CA GLU A 240 -8.00 0.99 -39.25
C GLU A 240 -7.11 0.63 -38.06
N GLU A 241 -7.40 -0.46 -37.34
CA GLU A 241 -6.88 -0.76 -35.99
C GLU A 241 -5.43 -0.33 -35.68
N ARG A 242 -4.50 -0.51 -36.62
CA ARG A 242 -3.07 -0.12 -36.50
C ARG A 242 -2.61 0.97 -37.48
N ASN A 243 -3.42 1.30 -38.49
CA ASN A 243 -3.07 2.22 -39.57
C ASN A 243 -3.98 3.45 -39.59
N THR A 244 -3.40 4.61 -39.87
CA THR A 244 -4.18 5.82 -40.15
C THR A 244 -4.04 6.08 -41.63
N ASN A 245 -5.15 6.09 -42.35
CA ASN A 245 -5.23 6.28 -43.78
C ASN A 245 -5.96 7.60 -44.05
N VAL A 246 -5.86 8.12 -45.26
CA VAL A 246 -6.58 9.33 -45.66
C VAL A 246 -7.35 9.09 -46.93
N LEU A 247 -8.64 9.38 -46.90
CA LEU A 247 -9.49 9.32 -48.07
C LEU A 247 -9.64 10.73 -48.65
N VAL A 248 -9.40 10.87 -49.95
CA VAL A 248 -9.39 12.14 -50.66
C VAL A 248 -10.28 12.02 -51.89
N SER A 249 -11.20 12.97 -52.09
CA SER A 249 -11.89 13.12 -53.38
C SER A 249 -11.24 14.23 -54.20
N GLN A 250 -11.00 13.91 -55.46
CA GLN A 250 -10.42 14.82 -56.44
C GLN A 250 -11.15 14.65 -57.77
N GLY A 251 -11.89 15.68 -58.18
CA GLY A 251 -12.75 15.57 -59.36
C GLY A 251 -13.68 14.36 -59.21
N ARG A 252 -13.55 13.37 -60.10
CA ARG A 252 -14.37 12.15 -60.08
C ARG A 252 -13.74 11.00 -59.28
N ASP A 253 -12.46 11.11 -58.97
CA ASP A 253 -11.70 10.01 -58.37
C ASP A 253 -11.78 10.08 -56.85
N LEU A 254 -11.88 8.90 -56.24
CA LEU A 254 -11.79 8.70 -54.81
C LEU A 254 -10.48 7.98 -54.52
N LEU A 255 -9.56 8.64 -53.83
CA LEU A 255 -8.20 8.15 -53.59
C LEU A 255 -8.01 7.79 -52.12
N LEU A 256 -7.51 6.59 -51.85
CA LEU A 256 -7.12 6.15 -50.52
C LEU A 256 -5.59 6.20 -50.39
N LEU A 257 -5.12 6.93 -49.39
CA LEU A 257 -3.70 7.14 -49.10
C LEU A 257 -3.27 6.30 -47.91
N TYR A 258 -2.44 5.28 -48.17
CA TYR A 258 -1.76 4.52 -47.14
C TYR A 258 -0.38 5.10 -46.85
N LEU A 259 0.00 5.14 -45.58
CA LEU A 259 1.31 5.62 -45.17
C LEU A 259 2.47 4.75 -45.71
N VAL A 260 2.24 3.45 -45.85
CA VAL A 260 3.29 2.46 -46.23
C VAL A 260 3.49 2.41 -47.75
N GLU A 261 2.47 2.77 -48.53
CA GLU A 261 2.52 2.71 -49.98
C GLU A 261 3.14 4.00 -50.56
N GLN A 262 3.73 3.92 -51.76
CA GLN A 262 4.30 5.09 -52.43
C GLN A 262 3.32 5.80 -53.38
N ARG A 263 2.17 5.18 -53.68
CA ARG A 263 1.17 5.72 -54.60
C ARG A 263 -0.22 5.64 -53.99
N PRO A 264 -1.11 6.63 -54.26
CA PRO A 264 -2.52 6.53 -53.91
C PRO A 264 -3.20 5.32 -54.55
N GLN A 265 -4.08 4.65 -53.81
CA GLN A 265 -4.99 3.66 -54.38
C GLN A 265 -6.25 4.37 -54.89
N ALA A 266 -6.54 4.24 -56.18
CA ALA A 266 -7.81 4.72 -56.74
C ALA A 266 -8.94 3.75 -56.41
N LEU A 267 -10.02 4.27 -55.85
CA LEU A 267 -11.27 3.58 -55.59
C LEU A 267 -12.30 4.07 -56.63
N TYR A 268 -12.97 3.12 -57.27
CA TYR A 268 -13.97 3.39 -58.29
C TYR A 268 -15.36 3.00 -57.77
N PRO A 269 -16.01 3.86 -56.97
CA PRO A 269 -17.35 3.58 -56.47
C PRO A 269 -18.36 3.52 -57.63
N GLU A 270 -19.01 2.36 -57.84
CA GLU A 270 -20.01 2.14 -58.90
C GLU A 270 -21.27 3.03 -58.78
N TRP A 271 -21.48 3.69 -57.65
CA TRP A 271 -22.70 4.44 -57.30
C TRP A 271 -22.62 5.94 -57.57
N VAL A 272 -21.45 6.48 -57.89
CA VAL A 272 -21.35 7.88 -58.35
C VAL A 272 -21.80 7.91 -59.80
N GLU A 273 -22.88 8.66 -60.09
CA GLU A 273 -23.39 8.80 -61.46
C GLU A 273 -22.26 9.23 -62.42
N PRO A 274 -22.31 8.82 -63.71
CA PRO A 274 -21.30 9.19 -64.69
C PRO A 274 -21.16 10.72 -64.81
N GLY A 275 -20.19 11.30 -64.08
CA GLY A 275 -19.94 12.74 -64.04
C GLY A 275 -19.92 13.39 -62.65
N GLY A 276 -20.43 12.73 -61.61
CA GLY A 276 -20.48 13.29 -60.24
C GLY A 276 -19.15 13.25 -59.48
N SER A 277 -19.03 14.10 -58.48
CA SER A 277 -17.86 14.21 -57.58
C SER A 277 -18.29 14.14 -56.12
N VAL A 278 -17.46 13.58 -55.23
CA VAL A 278 -17.75 13.58 -53.78
C VAL A 278 -17.36 14.94 -53.21
N VAL A 279 -18.32 15.61 -52.57
CA VAL A 279 -18.17 16.98 -52.06
C VAL A 279 -18.06 17.06 -50.55
N GLU A 280 -18.53 16.03 -49.83
CA GLU A 280 -18.43 15.95 -48.38
C GLU A 280 -18.33 14.51 -47.89
N MET A 281 -17.58 14.28 -46.80
CA MET A 281 -17.35 12.96 -46.23
C MET A 281 -17.41 12.97 -44.71
N ALA A 282 -17.99 11.95 -44.10
CA ALA A 282 -17.97 11.77 -42.65
C ALA A 282 -17.69 10.31 -42.29
N VAL A 283 -16.77 10.10 -41.35
CA VAL A 283 -16.41 8.78 -40.84
C VAL A 283 -17.04 8.61 -39.46
N SER A 284 -17.65 7.45 -39.22
CA SER A 284 -18.24 7.09 -37.92
C SER A 284 -17.22 7.06 -36.78
N SER A 285 -17.69 7.21 -35.55
CA SER A 285 -16.85 7.29 -34.34
C SER A 285 -16.00 6.04 -34.06
N ASN A 286 -16.43 4.87 -34.55
CA ASN A 286 -15.70 3.61 -34.48
C ASN A 286 -14.80 3.37 -35.72
N SER A 287 -14.78 4.31 -36.66
CA SER A 287 -14.05 4.25 -37.93
C SER A 287 -14.41 3.11 -38.88
N ARG A 288 -15.54 2.41 -38.68
CA ARG A 288 -15.94 1.26 -39.51
C ARG A 288 -16.90 1.60 -40.64
N HIS A 289 -17.54 2.76 -40.55
CA HIS A 289 -18.55 3.23 -41.49
C HIS A 289 -18.20 4.62 -42.01
N ILE A 290 -18.54 4.89 -43.27
CA ILE A 290 -18.31 6.17 -43.93
C ILE A 290 -19.54 6.60 -44.72
N ALA A 291 -19.79 7.91 -44.74
CA ALA A 291 -20.84 8.55 -45.50
C ALA A 291 -20.21 9.50 -46.51
N LEU A 292 -20.62 9.41 -47.76
CA LEU A 292 -20.06 10.13 -48.89
C LEU A 292 -21.21 10.85 -49.61
N LEU A 293 -21.14 12.17 -49.74
CA LEU A 293 -22.15 12.96 -50.43
C LEU A 293 -21.62 13.43 -51.78
N SER A 294 -22.37 13.18 -52.86
CA SER A 294 -22.06 13.70 -54.19
C SER A 294 -22.51 15.14 -54.39
N ASP A 295 -21.91 15.83 -55.37
CA ASP A 295 -22.37 17.12 -55.91
C ASP A 295 -23.80 17.08 -56.48
N THR A 296 -24.27 15.91 -56.92
CA THR A 296 -25.64 15.70 -57.37
C THR A 296 -26.67 15.61 -56.24
N GLY A 297 -26.23 15.57 -54.97
CA GLY A 297 -27.10 15.49 -53.79
C GLY A 297 -27.38 14.06 -53.31
N LYS A 298 -26.69 13.06 -53.85
CA LYS A 298 -26.82 11.65 -53.42
C LYS A 298 -25.86 11.33 -52.29
N LEU A 299 -26.41 10.82 -51.19
CA LEU A 299 -25.70 10.34 -50.02
C LEU A 299 -25.52 8.82 -50.11
N TRP A 300 -24.27 8.38 -50.15
CA TRP A 300 -23.91 6.98 -50.02
C TRP A 300 -23.45 6.67 -48.60
N ILE A 301 -23.95 5.57 -48.04
CA ILE A 301 -23.58 5.10 -46.70
C ILE A 301 -23.08 3.65 -46.81
N GLY A 302 -21.91 3.37 -46.25
CA GLY A 302 -21.33 2.03 -46.30
C GLY A 302 -20.14 1.83 -45.35
N SER A 303 -19.41 0.74 -45.55
CA SER A 303 -18.19 0.43 -44.81
C SER A 303 -17.04 1.38 -45.17
N SER A 304 -16.13 1.62 -44.22
CA SER A 304 -15.00 2.55 -44.38
C SER A 304 -14.00 2.14 -45.46
N ASP A 305 -13.92 0.85 -45.78
CA ASP A 305 -13.13 0.28 -46.89
C ASP A 305 -13.86 0.35 -48.24
N ILE A 306 -15.08 0.90 -48.25
CA ILE A 306 -15.93 1.13 -49.44
C ILE A 306 -16.42 -0.18 -50.11
N ASN A 307 -16.16 -1.34 -49.51
CA ASN A 307 -16.54 -2.64 -50.06
C ASN A 307 -18.02 -2.99 -49.87
N ILE A 308 -18.67 -2.47 -48.82
CA ILE A 308 -20.05 -2.81 -48.47
C ILE A 308 -20.90 -1.55 -48.50
N LYS A 309 -21.89 -1.50 -49.41
CA LYS A 309 -22.94 -0.47 -49.42
C LYS A 309 -24.07 -0.86 -48.47
N TYR A 310 -24.49 0.06 -47.61
CA TYR A 310 -25.68 -0.09 -46.77
C TYR A 310 -26.90 0.52 -47.45
N CYS A 311 -26.82 1.80 -47.84
CA CYS A 311 -27.89 2.49 -48.55
C CYS A 311 -27.39 3.65 -49.42
N GLU A 312 -28.27 4.11 -50.31
CA GLU A 312 -28.11 5.32 -51.12
C GLU A 312 -29.38 6.16 -50.94
N TYR A 313 -29.22 7.43 -50.61
CA TYR A 313 -30.31 8.36 -50.32
C TYR A 313 -30.16 9.64 -51.15
N ASP A 314 -31.25 10.11 -51.75
CA ASP A 314 -31.26 11.39 -52.47
C ASP A 314 -31.74 12.49 -51.52
N ALA A 315 -30.83 13.41 -51.16
CA ALA A 315 -31.13 14.55 -50.29
C ALA A 315 -31.99 15.62 -50.96
N LYS A 316 -32.32 15.46 -52.26
CA LYS A 316 -33.18 16.36 -53.05
C LYS A 316 -32.71 17.82 -53.03
N SER A 317 -31.41 18.01 -52.82
CA SER A 317 -30.74 19.32 -52.77
C SER A 317 -29.35 19.20 -53.35
N GLN A 318 -29.04 20.06 -54.32
CA GLN A 318 -27.69 20.21 -54.88
C GLN A 318 -26.83 21.20 -54.08
N VAL A 319 -27.41 21.83 -53.04
CA VAL A 319 -26.66 22.72 -52.16
C VAL A 319 -25.88 21.87 -51.16
N LYS A 320 -24.55 22.03 -51.17
CA LYS A 320 -23.65 21.34 -50.24
C LYS A 320 -24.05 21.64 -48.78
N PRO A 321 -24.24 20.62 -47.91
CA PRO A 321 -24.50 20.83 -46.49
C PRO A 321 -23.28 21.46 -45.80
N LYS A 322 -23.53 22.18 -44.70
CA LYS A 322 -22.49 22.80 -43.89
C LYS A 322 -21.64 21.78 -43.16
N GLN A 323 -22.27 20.72 -42.63
CA GLN A 323 -21.59 19.63 -41.96
C GLN A 323 -22.32 18.31 -42.20
N LEU A 324 -21.53 17.24 -42.20
CA LEU A 324 -21.97 15.85 -42.22
C LEU A 324 -21.41 15.17 -40.97
N ALA A 325 -22.25 14.52 -40.18
CA ALA A 325 -21.83 13.87 -38.93
C ALA A 325 -22.61 12.59 -38.66
N TRP A 326 -21.96 11.59 -38.06
CA TRP A 326 -22.63 10.35 -37.66
C TRP A 326 -23.33 10.49 -36.31
N CYS A 327 -24.58 10.01 -36.23
CA CYS A 327 -25.29 9.79 -34.97
C CYS A 327 -25.07 8.35 -34.51
N GLY A 328 -24.00 8.14 -33.74
CA GLY A 328 -23.53 6.81 -33.39
C GLY A 328 -23.08 6.05 -34.64
N THR A 329 -23.62 4.86 -34.86
CA THR A 329 -23.34 4.03 -36.05
C THR A 329 -24.59 3.78 -36.90
N GLY A 330 -25.75 4.32 -36.50
CA GLY A 330 -27.05 3.96 -37.09
C GLY A 330 -27.62 4.98 -38.06
N ALA A 331 -27.14 6.21 -38.05
CA ALA A 331 -27.60 7.27 -38.95
C ALA A 331 -26.52 8.32 -39.20
N VAL A 332 -26.70 9.04 -40.30
CA VAL A 332 -25.90 10.18 -40.74
C VAL A 332 -26.80 11.42 -40.70
N VAL A 333 -26.24 12.52 -40.19
CA VAL A 333 -26.93 13.79 -40.00
C VAL A 333 -26.33 14.82 -40.94
N LEU A 334 -27.18 15.43 -41.75
CA LEU A 334 -26.88 16.50 -42.67
C LEU A 334 -27.43 17.79 -42.10
N VAL A 335 -26.63 18.84 -42.03
CA VAL A 335 -27.11 20.16 -41.59
C VAL A 335 -26.84 21.21 -42.66
N TRP A 336 -27.87 21.96 -42.99
CA TRP A 336 -27.79 23.19 -43.79
C TRP A 336 -27.89 24.40 -42.83
N ASP A 337 -28.51 25.50 -43.24
CA ASP A 337 -28.64 26.68 -42.36
C ASP A 337 -29.60 26.44 -41.20
N MET A 338 -30.86 26.13 -41.51
CA MET A 338 -31.96 26.01 -40.55
C MET A 338 -32.65 24.63 -40.63
N THR A 339 -32.14 23.75 -41.49
CA THR A 339 -32.70 22.42 -41.73
C THR A 339 -31.65 21.37 -41.39
N LEU A 340 -32.07 20.37 -40.62
CA LEU A 340 -31.27 19.21 -40.24
C LEU A 340 -32.00 17.97 -40.73
N GLU A 341 -31.33 17.10 -41.47
CA GLU A 341 -31.88 15.84 -41.96
C GLU A 341 -31.10 14.66 -41.36
N VAL A 342 -31.83 13.64 -40.92
CA VAL A 342 -31.27 12.42 -40.33
C VAL A 342 -31.61 11.28 -41.25
N VAL A 343 -30.59 10.63 -41.81
CA VAL A 343 -30.70 9.52 -42.75
C VAL A 343 -30.14 8.27 -42.10
N THR A 344 -30.95 7.24 -41.94
CA THR A 344 -30.52 5.96 -41.36
C THR A 344 -29.71 5.13 -42.35
N VAL A 345 -28.95 4.15 -41.84
CA VAL A 345 -28.24 3.18 -42.69
C VAL A 345 -29.15 2.31 -43.56
N ASN A 346 -30.47 2.34 -43.31
CA ASN A 346 -31.47 1.62 -44.10
C ASN A 346 -32.10 2.50 -45.20
N GLY A 347 -31.75 3.79 -45.27
CA GLY A 347 -32.30 4.74 -46.24
C GLY A 347 -33.54 5.51 -45.78
N ASP A 348 -34.08 5.24 -44.58
CA ASP A 348 -35.17 6.05 -44.00
C ASP A 348 -34.66 7.41 -43.53
N ALA A 349 -35.40 8.48 -43.78
CA ALA A 349 -35.00 9.85 -43.44
C ALA A 349 -36.08 10.65 -42.71
N THR A 350 -35.65 11.60 -41.88
CA THR A 350 -36.53 12.61 -41.26
C THR A 350 -35.85 13.96 -41.19
N SER A 351 -36.63 15.04 -41.16
CA SER A 351 -36.11 16.41 -41.11
C SER A 351 -36.56 17.13 -39.84
N TYR A 352 -35.65 17.93 -39.28
CA TYR A 352 -35.86 18.81 -38.14
C TYR A 352 -35.53 20.25 -38.55
N TYR A 353 -36.30 21.20 -38.02
CA TYR A 353 -35.97 22.62 -38.14
C TYR A 353 -35.14 23.07 -36.94
N LEU A 354 -34.16 23.92 -37.19
CA LEU A 354 -33.28 24.52 -36.20
C LEU A 354 -33.63 26.00 -36.02
N ASP A 355 -33.57 26.50 -34.79
CA ASP A 355 -33.91 27.90 -34.48
C ASP A 355 -32.77 28.88 -34.81
N SER A 356 -31.55 28.37 -35.00
CA SER A 356 -30.38 29.18 -35.34
C SER A 356 -29.29 28.33 -36.00
N ALA A 357 -28.28 29.01 -36.57
CA ALA A 357 -27.07 28.36 -37.04
C ALA A 357 -26.47 27.50 -35.93
N SER A 358 -26.21 26.22 -36.23
CA SER A 358 -25.82 25.22 -35.23
C SER A 358 -24.58 24.44 -35.69
N LEU A 359 -23.77 24.02 -34.71
CA LEU A 359 -22.62 23.14 -34.90
C LEU A 359 -22.98 21.71 -34.51
N LEU A 360 -22.69 20.74 -35.38
CA LEU A 360 -22.77 19.32 -35.06
C LEU A 360 -21.47 18.83 -34.44
N VAL A 361 -21.59 18.10 -33.34
CA VAL A 361 -20.47 17.43 -32.67
C VAL A 361 -20.79 15.94 -32.61
N GLN A 362 -20.07 15.16 -33.41
CA GLN A 362 -20.19 13.72 -33.43
C GLN A 362 -19.65 13.11 -32.13
N GLU A 363 -20.47 12.28 -31.49
CA GLU A 363 -20.12 11.50 -30.30
C GLU A 363 -20.36 9.99 -30.57
N PRO A 364 -19.87 9.08 -29.71
CA PRO A 364 -19.97 7.64 -29.96
C PRO A 364 -21.39 7.08 -30.13
N ASP A 365 -22.37 7.71 -29.48
CA ASP A 365 -23.76 7.24 -29.39
C ASP A 365 -24.80 8.29 -29.82
N CYS A 366 -24.39 9.53 -30.09
CA CYS A 366 -25.27 10.65 -30.40
C CYS A 366 -24.55 11.74 -31.23
N VAL A 367 -25.31 12.75 -31.66
CA VAL A 367 -24.78 14.03 -32.13
C VAL A 367 -25.23 15.13 -31.20
N ARG A 368 -24.31 15.96 -30.72
CA ARG A 368 -24.65 17.20 -30.02
C ARG A 368 -24.83 18.32 -31.04
N ILE A 369 -25.90 19.09 -30.89
CA ILE A 369 -26.26 20.20 -31.76
C ILE A 369 -26.12 21.46 -30.91
N ILE A 370 -25.09 22.25 -31.16
CA ILE A 370 -24.80 23.46 -30.39
C ILE A 370 -25.31 24.65 -31.19
N GLY A 371 -26.39 25.26 -30.72
CA GLY A 371 -26.98 26.46 -31.31
C GLY A 371 -26.61 27.74 -30.55
N SER A 372 -27.20 28.85 -31.02
CA SER A 372 -27.03 30.15 -30.37
C SER A 372 -27.84 30.29 -29.07
N THR A 373 -28.89 29.48 -28.90
CA THR A 373 -29.81 29.51 -27.76
C THR A 373 -29.80 28.21 -26.94
N THR A 374 -29.73 27.06 -27.61
CA THR A 374 -29.82 25.74 -26.98
C THR A 374 -28.63 24.86 -27.35
N HIS A 375 -28.35 23.89 -26.49
CA HIS A 375 -27.48 22.75 -26.76
C HIS A 375 -28.32 21.50 -26.71
N ASP A 376 -28.62 20.94 -27.87
CA ASP A 376 -29.46 19.77 -28.00
C ASP A 376 -28.62 18.51 -28.21
N VAL A 377 -29.24 17.35 -28.02
CA VAL A 377 -28.69 16.08 -28.45
C VAL A 377 -29.70 15.34 -29.32
N LEU A 378 -29.20 14.76 -30.40
CA LEU A 378 -29.92 13.82 -31.25
C LEU A 378 -29.32 12.43 -31.02
N GLN A 379 -30.17 11.47 -30.69
CA GLN A 379 -29.74 10.12 -30.32
C GLN A 379 -30.72 9.08 -30.86
N LYS A 380 -30.19 7.93 -31.33
CA LYS A 380 -31.02 6.74 -31.56
C LYS A 380 -31.59 6.28 -30.21
N VAL A 381 -32.90 6.10 -30.11
CA VAL A 381 -33.53 5.53 -28.91
C VAL A 381 -33.06 4.09 -28.78
N PRO A 382 -32.38 3.71 -27.68
CA PRO A 382 -31.96 2.32 -27.49
C PRO A 382 -33.18 1.39 -27.42
N LEU A 383 -33.05 0.17 -27.95
CA LEU A 383 -34.17 -0.78 -28.04
C LEU A 383 -34.84 -0.99 -26.69
N VAL A 384 -34.06 -1.20 -25.62
CA VAL A 384 -34.58 -1.37 -24.26
C VAL A 384 -35.39 -0.18 -23.74
N VAL A 385 -35.06 1.05 -24.19
CA VAL A 385 -35.82 2.26 -23.86
C VAL A 385 -37.14 2.25 -24.63
N ALA A 386 -37.11 1.92 -25.92
CA ALA A 386 -38.31 1.80 -26.74
C ALA A 386 -39.25 0.71 -26.19
N GLU A 387 -38.74 -0.48 -25.88
CA GLU A 387 -39.49 -1.58 -25.28
C GLU A 387 -40.09 -1.19 -23.92
N THR A 388 -39.41 -0.38 -23.11
CA THR A 388 -39.89 -0.02 -21.76
C THR A 388 -40.83 1.19 -21.75
N LEU A 389 -40.63 2.18 -22.64
CA LEU A 389 -41.33 3.47 -22.59
C LEU A 389 -42.27 3.73 -23.77
N ALA A 390 -42.26 2.96 -24.85
CA ALA A 390 -43.16 3.17 -25.99
C ALA A 390 -44.63 2.98 -25.58
N ILE A 391 -45.51 3.79 -26.17
CA ILE A 391 -46.96 3.73 -25.92
C ILE A 391 -47.48 2.38 -26.39
N GLY A 392 -48.16 1.64 -25.49
CA GLY A 392 -48.74 0.35 -25.81
C GLY A 392 -47.73 -0.82 -25.88
N SER A 393 -46.49 -0.62 -25.45
CA SER A 393 -45.53 -1.72 -25.35
C SER A 393 -45.99 -2.77 -24.32
N MET A 394 -45.87 -4.04 -24.71
CA MET A 394 -46.15 -5.21 -23.87
C MET A 394 -44.87 -5.91 -23.38
N ALA A 395 -43.71 -5.27 -23.52
CA ALA A 395 -42.44 -5.82 -23.04
C ALA A 395 -42.45 -5.95 -21.50
N PRO A 396 -41.69 -6.90 -20.91
CA PRO A 396 -41.67 -7.11 -19.46
C PRO A 396 -41.39 -5.83 -18.65
N GLY A 397 -40.44 -5.01 -19.09
CA GLY A 397 -40.09 -3.74 -18.45
C GLY A 397 -41.22 -2.69 -18.50
N ALA A 398 -41.95 -2.59 -19.62
CA ALA A 398 -43.10 -1.69 -19.74
C ALA A 398 -44.24 -2.11 -18.82
N LEU A 399 -44.54 -3.41 -18.75
CA LEU A 399 -45.55 -3.96 -17.86
C LEU A 399 -45.17 -3.77 -16.39
N LEU A 400 -43.88 -3.90 -16.03
CA LEU A 400 -43.40 -3.62 -14.67
C LEU A 400 -43.49 -2.13 -14.32
N LEU A 401 -43.18 -1.26 -15.26
CA LEU A 401 -43.34 0.18 -15.10
C LEU A 401 -44.81 0.56 -14.86
N GLU A 402 -45.72 0.00 -15.66
CA GLU A 402 -47.16 0.21 -15.51
C GLU A 402 -47.69 -0.38 -14.20
N ALA A 403 -47.19 -1.55 -13.80
CA ALA A 403 -47.48 -2.13 -12.50
C ALA A 403 -47.04 -1.21 -11.35
N SER A 404 -45.84 -0.64 -11.43
CA SER A 404 -45.32 0.29 -10.43
C SER A 404 -46.12 1.60 -10.35
N LYS A 405 -46.64 2.09 -11.48
CA LYS A 405 -47.54 3.26 -11.53
C LYS A 405 -48.91 2.94 -10.95
N GLY A 406 -49.54 1.86 -11.43
CA GLY A 406 -50.84 1.40 -10.93
C GLY A 406 -50.81 1.16 -9.43
N PHE A 407 -49.68 0.68 -8.91
CA PHE A 407 -49.45 0.51 -7.49
C PHE A 407 -49.45 1.84 -6.72
N GLN A 408 -48.77 2.86 -7.24
CA GLN A 408 -48.76 4.20 -6.63
C GLN A 408 -50.16 4.83 -6.62
N GLU A 409 -50.94 4.55 -7.66
CA GLU A 409 -52.33 5.00 -7.82
C GLU A 409 -53.35 4.13 -7.06
N LYS A 410 -52.91 3.07 -6.37
CA LYS A 410 -53.76 2.04 -5.76
C LYS A 410 -54.75 1.39 -6.74
N SER A 411 -54.40 1.26 -8.01
CA SER A 411 -55.20 0.59 -9.03
C SER A 411 -55.04 -0.93 -8.99
N THR A 412 -56.13 -1.68 -9.24
CA THR A 412 -56.09 -3.15 -9.38
C THR A 412 -55.27 -3.59 -10.58
N ARG A 413 -55.12 -2.71 -11.58
CA ARG A 413 -54.30 -2.89 -12.79
C ARG A 413 -52.84 -3.27 -12.49
N ALA A 414 -52.33 -2.89 -11.32
CA ALA A 414 -50.98 -3.27 -10.90
C ALA A 414 -50.81 -4.79 -10.77
N ASN A 415 -51.82 -5.47 -10.23
CA ASN A 415 -51.80 -6.92 -10.06
C ASN A 415 -51.93 -7.65 -11.40
N ASP A 416 -52.77 -7.12 -12.30
CA ASP A 416 -52.95 -7.68 -13.65
C ASP A 416 -51.62 -7.65 -14.42
N CYS A 417 -50.94 -6.50 -14.43
CA CYS A 417 -49.64 -6.36 -15.08
C CYS A 417 -48.55 -7.25 -14.44
N LEU A 418 -48.49 -7.36 -13.11
CA LEU A 418 -47.55 -8.26 -12.43
C LEU A 418 -47.80 -9.73 -12.76
N SER A 419 -49.08 -10.14 -12.87
CA SER A 419 -49.44 -11.51 -13.21
C SER A 419 -48.95 -11.91 -14.61
N MET A 420 -48.93 -10.97 -15.56
CA MET A 420 -48.47 -11.19 -16.93
C MET A 420 -46.94 -11.39 -17.03
N ILE A 421 -46.17 -10.87 -16.07
CA ILE A 421 -44.69 -10.92 -16.08
C ILE A 421 -44.11 -11.81 -14.98
N LYS A 422 -44.93 -12.65 -14.33
CA LYS A 422 -44.53 -13.43 -13.15
C LYS A 422 -43.26 -14.27 -13.35
N GLU A 423 -43.05 -14.82 -14.56
CA GLU A 423 -41.89 -15.64 -14.91
C GLU A 423 -40.69 -14.81 -15.42
N SER A 424 -40.90 -13.53 -15.76
CA SER A 424 -39.91 -12.64 -16.38
C SER A 424 -39.64 -11.36 -15.58
N VAL A 425 -39.96 -11.35 -14.27
CA VAL A 425 -39.77 -10.16 -13.41
C VAL A 425 -38.30 -9.73 -13.35
N GLU A 426 -37.36 -10.67 -13.30
CA GLU A 426 -35.92 -10.36 -13.30
C GLU A 426 -35.49 -9.66 -14.60
N GLU A 427 -35.99 -10.15 -15.75
CA GLU A 427 -35.78 -9.51 -17.04
C GLU A 427 -36.39 -8.10 -17.06
N ALA A 428 -37.61 -7.94 -16.56
CA ALA A 428 -38.29 -6.65 -16.47
C ALA A 428 -37.52 -5.64 -15.59
N VAL A 429 -36.95 -6.09 -14.47
CA VAL A 429 -36.11 -5.27 -13.60
C VAL A 429 -34.85 -4.83 -14.35
N ASN A 430 -34.16 -5.77 -15.02
CA ASN A 430 -32.97 -5.45 -15.81
C ASN A 430 -33.28 -4.50 -16.97
N GLN A 431 -34.41 -4.66 -17.66
CA GLN A 431 -34.88 -3.74 -18.70
C GLN A 431 -35.14 -2.34 -18.13
N CYS A 432 -35.81 -2.22 -16.99
CA CYS A 432 -36.02 -0.93 -16.32
C CYS A 432 -34.70 -0.26 -15.90
N LEU A 433 -33.73 -1.03 -15.38
CA LEU A 433 -32.40 -0.52 -15.02
C LEU A 433 -31.64 -0.03 -16.26
N GLN A 434 -31.60 -0.82 -17.33
CA GLN A 434 -30.93 -0.45 -18.59
C GLN A 434 -31.61 0.74 -19.25
N ALA A 435 -32.94 0.79 -19.28
CA ALA A 435 -33.67 1.96 -19.75
C ALA A 435 -33.27 3.20 -18.93
N ALA A 436 -33.16 3.09 -17.60
CA ALA A 436 -32.72 4.21 -16.75
C ALA A 436 -31.29 4.68 -17.06
N GLN A 437 -30.39 3.78 -17.47
CA GLN A 437 -29.00 4.13 -17.85
C GLN A 437 -28.97 5.05 -19.07
N HIS A 438 -29.84 4.78 -20.05
CA HIS A 438 -29.91 5.53 -21.30
C HIS A 438 -30.79 6.77 -21.23
N GLU A 439 -31.59 6.94 -20.18
CA GLU A 439 -32.36 8.16 -19.96
C GLU A 439 -31.49 9.33 -19.48
N TYR A 440 -31.82 10.54 -19.92
CA TYR A 440 -31.11 11.76 -19.50
C TYR A 440 -31.88 12.55 -18.44
N ARG A 441 -33.22 12.53 -18.50
CA ARG A 441 -34.10 13.28 -17.59
C ARG A 441 -34.11 12.62 -16.21
N PRO A 442 -33.71 13.32 -15.13
CA PRO A 442 -33.69 12.73 -13.79
C PRO A 442 -35.05 12.23 -13.31
N GLN A 443 -36.15 12.83 -13.78
CA GLN A 443 -37.51 12.41 -13.45
C GLN A 443 -37.83 11.02 -14.03
N VAL A 444 -37.50 10.78 -15.30
CA VAL A 444 -37.76 9.50 -15.99
C VAL A 444 -36.84 8.41 -15.43
N GLN A 445 -35.56 8.73 -15.20
CA GLN A 445 -34.64 7.81 -14.55
C GLN A 445 -35.14 7.40 -13.14
N LYS A 446 -35.64 8.35 -12.34
CA LYS A 446 -36.26 8.03 -11.03
C LYS A 446 -37.43 7.08 -11.21
N MET A 447 -38.33 7.37 -12.15
CA MET A 447 -39.50 6.53 -12.43
C MET A 447 -39.10 5.09 -12.81
N LEU A 448 -38.09 4.91 -13.65
CA LEU A 448 -37.57 3.60 -14.05
C LEU A 448 -36.85 2.88 -12.91
N LEU A 449 -36.05 3.60 -12.10
CA LEU A 449 -35.42 3.04 -10.90
C LEU A 449 -36.46 2.65 -9.85
N ARG A 450 -37.55 3.41 -9.71
CA ARG A 450 -38.71 3.06 -8.87
C ARG A 450 -39.31 1.73 -9.31
N ALA A 451 -39.56 1.57 -10.62
CA ALA A 451 -40.11 0.34 -11.18
C ALA A 451 -39.15 -0.85 -11.00
N ALA A 452 -37.85 -0.65 -11.22
CA ALA A 452 -36.83 -1.68 -11.00
C ALA A 452 -36.73 -2.11 -9.52
N LEU A 453 -36.75 -1.16 -8.58
CA LEU A 453 -36.75 -1.46 -7.14
C LEU A 453 -38.06 -2.14 -6.70
N PHE A 454 -39.18 -1.72 -7.29
CA PHE A 454 -40.47 -2.37 -7.09
C PHE A 454 -40.42 -3.83 -7.58
N GLY A 455 -39.96 -4.09 -8.80
CA GLY A 455 -39.80 -5.44 -9.33
C GLY A 455 -38.83 -6.30 -8.53
N LYS A 456 -37.72 -5.73 -8.05
CA LYS A 456 -36.75 -6.42 -7.19
C LYS A 456 -37.42 -7.01 -5.94
N SER A 457 -38.41 -6.34 -5.36
CA SER A 457 -39.11 -6.85 -4.15
C SER A 457 -39.87 -8.18 -4.40
N PHE A 458 -40.10 -8.54 -5.66
CA PHE A 458 -40.73 -9.81 -6.05
C PHE A 458 -39.72 -10.88 -6.51
N VAL A 459 -38.41 -10.57 -6.53
CA VAL A 459 -37.34 -11.49 -6.93
C VAL A 459 -36.34 -11.65 -5.78
N PRO A 460 -36.51 -12.68 -4.92
CA PRO A 460 -35.71 -12.84 -3.70
C PRO A 460 -34.21 -13.04 -3.96
N GLU A 461 -33.81 -13.70 -5.05
CA GLU A 461 -32.41 -14.10 -5.29
C GLU A 461 -31.62 -13.16 -6.24
N MET A 462 -32.16 -11.98 -6.58
CA MET A 462 -31.53 -11.11 -7.59
C MET A 462 -30.27 -10.41 -7.04
N ASN A 463 -29.16 -10.52 -7.77
CA ASN A 463 -27.91 -9.83 -7.44
C ASN A 463 -28.12 -8.30 -7.31
N PRO A 464 -27.78 -7.66 -6.18
CA PRO A 464 -27.98 -6.23 -5.98
C PRO A 464 -26.93 -5.35 -6.68
N GLU A 465 -25.82 -5.92 -7.15
CA GLU A 465 -24.70 -5.16 -7.71
C GLU A 465 -25.05 -4.36 -8.98
N PRO A 466 -25.80 -4.89 -9.97
CA PRO A 466 -26.25 -4.10 -11.12
C PRO A 466 -27.11 -2.88 -10.71
N CYS A 467 -28.05 -3.06 -9.78
CA CYS A 467 -28.86 -1.96 -9.23
C CYS A 467 -27.99 -0.89 -8.57
N LYS A 468 -27.06 -1.29 -7.69
CA LYS A 468 -26.14 -0.38 -7.00
C LYS A 468 -25.27 0.39 -8.00
N LYS A 469 -24.66 -0.32 -8.96
CA LYS A 469 -23.84 0.26 -10.03
C LYS A 469 -24.63 1.29 -10.83
N THR A 470 -25.85 0.96 -11.26
CA THR A 470 -26.72 1.90 -12.01
C THR A 470 -27.04 3.14 -11.19
N ILE A 471 -27.45 2.99 -9.93
CA ILE A 471 -27.78 4.13 -9.07
C ILE A 471 -26.55 5.03 -8.83
N PHE A 472 -25.40 4.45 -8.52
CA PHE A 472 -24.17 5.22 -8.25
C PHE A 472 -23.68 5.95 -9.50
N THR A 473 -23.60 5.26 -10.63
CA THR A 473 -23.15 5.86 -11.89
C THR A 473 -24.12 6.95 -12.38
N LEU A 474 -25.44 6.74 -12.28
CA LEU A 474 -26.42 7.79 -12.62
C LEU A 474 -26.30 9.02 -11.73
N ARG A 475 -25.95 8.87 -10.44
CA ARG A 475 -25.67 10.01 -9.57
C ARG A 475 -24.41 10.76 -10.00
N VAL A 476 -23.35 10.05 -10.35
CA VAL A 476 -22.12 10.66 -10.89
C VAL A 476 -22.45 11.45 -12.15
N LEU A 477 -23.14 10.81 -13.11
CA LEU A 477 -23.57 11.43 -14.36
C LEU A 477 -24.41 12.68 -14.11
N ASN A 478 -25.47 12.60 -13.32
CA ASN A 478 -26.33 13.74 -13.03
C ASN A 478 -25.57 14.87 -12.29
N GLY A 479 -24.60 14.53 -11.45
CA GLY A 479 -23.74 15.52 -10.78
C GLY A 479 -22.83 16.29 -11.75
N VAL A 480 -22.29 15.63 -12.78
CA VAL A 480 -21.41 16.28 -13.78
C VAL A 480 -22.20 16.93 -14.93
N ARG A 481 -23.43 16.47 -15.19
CA ARG A 481 -24.41 17.07 -16.11
C ARG A 481 -25.02 18.37 -15.57
N ASP A 482 -24.82 18.71 -14.30
CA ASP A 482 -25.27 20.00 -13.76
C ASP A 482 -24.62 21.13 -14.58
N PHE A 483 -25.41 22.12 -15.02
CA PHE A 483 -24.95 23.19 -15.89
C PHE A 483 -23.75 23.99 -15.35
N ARG A 484 -23.54 24.00 -14.02
CA ARG A 484 -22.37 24.64 -13.37
C ARG A 484 -21.07 23.88 -13.60
N VAL A 485 -21.16 22.56 -13.80
CA VAL A 485 -20.03 21.69 -14.18
C VAL A 485 -19.93 21.61 -15.71
N GLY A 486 -21.08 21.40 -16.37
CA GLY A 486 -21.22 21.48 -17.81
C GLY A 486 -20.56 20.32 -18.57
N LEU A 487 -20.74 19.08 -18.10
CA LEU A 487 -20.29 17.84 -18.77
C LEU A 487 -21.51 16.95 -19.09
N PRO A 488 -22.18 17.14 -20.25
CA PRO A 488 -23.38 16.40 -20.64
C PRO A 488 -23.09 14.97 -21.12
N LEU A 489 -22.47 14.15 -20.26
CA LEU A 489 -22.06 12.78 -20.62
C LEU A 489 -23.24 11.83 -20.68
N THR A 490 -23.28 10.94 -21.67
CA THR A 490 -24.17 9.77 -21.67
C THR A 490 -23.56 8.61 -20.87
N TRP A 491 -24.35 7.58 -20.59
CA TRP A 491 -23.85 6.37 -19.92
C TRP A 491 -22.76 5.69 -20.74
N SER A 492 -23.01 5.46 -22.03
CA SER A 492 -22.07 4.85 -22.96
C SER A 492 -20.78 5.67 -23.08
N GLN A 493 -20.87 7.00 -23.08
CA GLN A 493 -19.69 7.87 -23.07
C GLN A 493 -18.86 7.72 -21.80
N LEU A 494 -19.50 7.59 -20.62
CA LEU A 494 -18.78 7.38 -19.36
C LEU A 494 -18.12 5.99 -19.30
N GLU A 495 -18.74 4.96 -19.86
CA GLU A 495 -18.12 3.64 -19.97
C GLU A 495 -16.87 3.66 -20.85
N HIS A 496 -16.92 4.37 -21.98
CA HIS A 496 -15.75 4.57 -22.85
C HIS A 496 -14.66 5.45 -22.21
N LEU A 497 -15.03 6.49 -21.47
CA LEU A 497 -14.08 7.36 -20.78
C LEU A 497 -13.45 6.68 -19.57
N SER A 498 -14.22 5.90 -18.81
CA SER A 498 -13.96 5.40 -17.46
C SER A 498 -13.99 6.47 -16.35
N ILE A 499 -14.28 6.03 -15.12
CA ILE A 499 -14.33 6.89 -13.93
C ILE A 499 -13.00 7.62 -13.66
N PRO A 500 -11.81 6.99 -13.73
CA PRO A 500 -10.54 7.70 -13.49
C PRO A 500 -10.32 8.88 -14.43
N VAL A 501 -10.65 8.73 -15.72
CA VAL A 501 -10.49 9.81 -16.72
C VAL A 501 -11.52 10.93 -16.46
N LEU A 502 -12.73 10.59 -16.02
CA LEU A 502 -13.70 11.61 -15.59
C LEU A 502 -13.15 12.43 -14.42
N LEU A 503 -12.57 11.78 -13.42
CA LEU A 503 -11.95 12.48 -12.28
C LEU A 503 -10.80 13.37 -12.75
N ASP A 504 -9.97 12.89 -13.69
CA ASP A 504 -8.90 13.69 -14.28
C ASP A 504 -9.42 14.94 -15.00
N ARG A 505 -10.51 14.82 -15.77
CA ARG A 505 -11.17 15.98 -16.39
C ARG A 505 -11.69 16.97 -15.35
N LEU A 506 -12.32 16.49 -14.28
CA LEU A 506 -12.79 17.36 -13.18
C LEU A 506 -11.63 18.07 -12.48
N VAL A 507 -10.51 17.38 -12.27
CA VAL A 507 -9.28 17.94 -11.70
C VAL A 507 -8.67 19.00 -12.60
N LEU A 508 -8.54 18.72 -13.91
CA LEU A 508 -8.05 19.67 -14.91
C LEU A 508 -8.92 20.92 -14.96
N ARG A 509 -10.24 20.76 -14.86
CA ARG A 509 -11.23 21.85 -14.76
C ARG A 509 -11.28 22.56 -13.41
N ARG A 510 -10.43 22.16 -12.45
CA ARG A 510 -10.32 22.74 -11.09
C ARG A 510 -11.52 22.46 -10.18
N PHE A 511 -12.37 21.48 -10.49
CA PHE A 511 -13.46 21.00 -9.64
C PHE A 511 -12.98 20.00 -8.57
N PHE A 512 -11.89 20.33 -7.86
CA PHE A 512 -11.28 19.44 -6.85
C PHE A 512 -12.25 18.96 -5.77
N PRO A 513 -13.13 19.80 -5.17
CA PRO A 513 -14.05 19.35 -4.14
C PRO A 513 -15.08 18.33 -4.66
N LEU A 514 -15.55 18.51 -5.90
CA LEU A 514 -16.46 17.56 -6.54
C LEU A 514 -15.74 16.25 -6.83
N ALA A 515 -14.52 16.30 -7.39
CA ALA A 515 -13.73 15.11 -7.66
C ALA A 515 -13.44 14.30 -6.38
N LEU A 516 -13.09 14.95 -5.26
CA LEU A 516 -12.89 14.29 -3.97
C LEU A 516 -14.16 13.64 -3.42
N LYS A 517 -15.31 14.35 -3.53
CA LYS A 517 -16.62 13.79 -3.14
C LYS A 517 -16.99 12.59 -3.99
N LEU A 518 -16.73 12.62 -5.30
CA LEU A 518 -17.02 11.50 -6.18
C LEU A 518 -16.07 10.31 -5.93
N ALA A 519 -14.78 10.55 -5.72
CA ALA A 519 -13.81 9.50 -5.41
C ALA A 519 -14.13 8.77 -4.09
N SER A 520 -14.48 9.52 -3.04
CA SER A 520 -14.94 8.97 -1.76
C SER A 520 -16.28 8.26 -1.88
N PHE A 521 -17.25 8.84 -2.61
CA PHE A 521 -18.55 8.22 -2.86
C PHE A 521 -18.47 6.88 -3.60
N LEU A 522 -17.52 6.76 -4.53
CA LEU A 522 -17.31 5.53 -5.31
C LEU A 522 -16.38 4.51 -4.60
N GLY A 523 -15.85 4.85 -3.43
CA GLY A 523 -14.96 3.95 -2.67
C GLY A 523 -13.66 3.61 -3.41
N LEU A 524 -13.13 4.55 -4.21
CA LEU A 524 -11.88 4.31 -4.95
C LEU A 524 -10.68 4.19 -3.99
N PRO A 525 -9.69 3.33 -4.28
CA PRO A 525 -8.45 3.28 -3.50
C PRO A 525 -7.78 4.65 -3.43
N ASP A 526 -7.23 5.01 -2.28
CA ASP A 526 -6.67 6.35 -2.04
C ASP A 526 -5.62 6.75 -3.09
N THR A 527 -4.80 5.81 -3.54
CA THR A 527 -3.78 6.05 -4.58
C THR A 527 -4.37 6.46 -5.93
N GLN A 528 -5.55 5.97 -6.28
CA GLN A 528 -6.23 6.26 -7.55
C GLN A 528 -7.30 7.36 -7.41
N GLY A 529 -7.79 7.59 -6.20
CA GLY A 529 -8.79 8.61 -5.87
C GLY A 529 -8.20 9.81 -5.13
N THR A 530 -8.35 9.81 -3.81
CA THR A 530 -8.10 10.97 -2.93
C THR A 530 -6.67 11.52 -3.04
N SER A 531 -5.65 10.67 -2.92
CA SER A 531 -4.24 11.08 -2.90
C SER A 531 -3.82 11.74 -4.21
N ARG A 532 -4.24 11.16 -5.34
CA ARG A 532 -3.98 11.70 -6.67
C ARG A 532 -4.61 13.08 -6.87
N ILE A 533 -5.88 13.23 -6.50
CA ILE A 533 -6.61 14.51 -6.64
C ILE A 533 -5.97 15.60 -5.77
N LEU A 534 -5.57 15.25 -4.53
CA LEU A 534 -4.90 16.16 -3.61
C LEU A 534 -3.51 16.58 -4.11
N ALA A 535 -2.75 15.67 -4.71
CA ALA A 535 -1.46 16.00 -5.32
C ALA A 535 -1.62 17.02 -6.45
N HIS A 536 -2.57 16.82 -7.36
CA HIS A 536 -2.86 17.78 -8.43
C HIS A 536 -3.35 19.13 -7.89
N TRP A 537 -4.18 19.13 -6.84
CA TRP A 537 -4.60 20.36 -6.15
C TRP A 537 -3.39 21.12 -5.57
N ALA A 538 -2.45 20.42 -4.94
CA ALA A 538 -1.25 21.03 -4.37
C ALA A 538 -0.35 21.62 -5.46
N CYS A 539 -0.10 20.88 -6.54
CA CYS A 539 0.60 21.38 -7.73
C CYS A 539 -0.07 22.62 -8.32
N TYR A 540 -1.40 22.65 -8.40
CA TYR A 540 -2.14 23.82 -8.85
C TYR A 540 -2.00 25.02 -7.89
N LYS A 541 -2.07 24.77 -6.57
CA LYS A 541 -1.96 25.79 -5.52
C LYS A 541 -0.59 26.48 -5.53
N VAL A 542 0.48 25.74 -5.80
CA VAL A 542 1.85 26.25 -5.96
C VAL A 542 1.97 27.25 -7.12
N LEU A 543 1.23 27.03 -8.20
CA LEU A 543 1.25 27.87 -9.41
C LEU A 543 0.43 29.15 -9.27
N GLN A 544 -0.43 29.26 -8.25
CA GLN A 544 -1.30 30.43 -8.13
C GLN A 544 -0.51 31.67 -7.70
N PRO A 545 -0.72 32.83 -8.36
CA PRO A 545 -0.25 34.12 -7.86
C PRO A 545 -0.93 34.34 -6.51
N SER A 546 -0.14 34.36 -5.43
CA SER A 546 -0.65 34.47 -4.07
C SER A 546 0.05 35.62 -3.38
N GLN A 547 -0.71 36.45 -2.67
CA GLN A 547 -0.16 37.48 -1.78
C GLN A 547 0.53 36.89 -0.53
N LYS A 548 0.37 35.58 -0.30
CA LYS A 548 0.92 34.85 0.85
C LYS A 548 2.36 34.44 0.60
N SER A 549 3.16 34.38 1.67
CA SER A 549 4.55 33.96 1.58
C SER A 549 4.67 32.47 1.19
N ASP A 550 5.80 32.10 0.59
CA ASP A 550 6.12 30.71 0.22
C ASP A 550 5.98 29.75 1.41
N GLU A 551 6.35 30.19 2.61
CA GLU A 551 6.23 29.39 3.83
C GLU A 551 4.77 29.14 4.24
N GLN A 552 3.91 30.14 4.11
CA GLN A 552 2.47 30.00 4.40
C GLN A 552 1.81 29.04 3.41
N ILE A 553 2.22 29.08 2.14
CA ILE A 553 1.70 28.16 1.12
C ILE A 553 2.15 26.72 1.40
N ALA A 554 3.43 26.51 1.74
CA ALA A 554 3.93 25.20 2.12
C ALA A 554 3.19 24.64 3.35
N LYS A 555 2.91 25.47 4.36
CA LYS A 555 2.10 25.11 5.54
C LYS A 555 0.66 24.77 5.19
N GLU A 556 -0.01 25.54 4.32
CA GLU A 556 -1.38 25.23 3.87
C GLU A 556 -1.44 23.89 3.12
N ILE A 557 -0.45 23.63 2.26
CA ILE A 557 -0.33 22.36 1.55
C ILE A 557 -0.13 21.22 2.55
N ASN A 558 0.82 21.35 3.48
CA ASN A 558 1.07 20.35 4.51
C ASN A 558 -0.13 20.12 5.44
N ASN A 559 -0.86 21.17 5.85
CA ASN A 559 -2.05 21.03 6.69
C ASN A 559 -3.17 20.24 6.00
N LYS A 560 -3.23 20.27 4.66
CA LYS A 560 -4.24 19.54 3.89
C LYS A 560 -3.78 18.15 3.46
N LEU A 561 -2.49 18.00 3.13
CA LEU A 561 -1.91 16.73 2.68
C LEU A 561 -1.46 15.83 3.83
N GLY A 562 -0.92 16.41 4.92
CA GLY A 562 -0.36 15.68 6.06
C GLY A 562 0.59 14.56 5.63
N TYR A 563 0.35 13.36 6.17
CA TYR A 563 1.02 12.11 5.81
C TYR A 563 0.15 11.20 4.94
N THR A 564 -0.69 11.79 4.07
CA THR A 564 -1.58 11.00 3.21
C THR A 564 -0.77 10.01 2.36
N LEU A 565 -1.12 8.73 2.45
CA LEU A 565 -0.44 7.63 1.77
C LEU A 565 -0.44 7.84 0.24
N GLY A 566 0.74 7.74 -0.37
CA GLY A 566 0.91 7.80 -1.83
C GLY A 566 1.17 9.19 -2.43
N ILE A 567 1.26 10.26 -1.63
CA ILE A 567 1.60 11.61 -2.14
C ILE A 567 3.09 11.89 -1.97
N SER A 568 3.75 12.33 -3.04
CA SER A 568 5.13 12.84 -2.99
C SER A 568 5.15 14.36 -2.92
N TYR A 569 5.78 14.91 -1.88
CA TYR A 569 6.10 16.34 -1.84
C TYR A 569 7.15 16.68 -2.90
N THR A 570 7.97 15.71 -3.33
CA THR A 570 8.91 15.83 -4.45
C THR A 570 8.23 16.35 -5.72
N ASP A 571 7.10 15.77 -6.12
CA ASP A 571 6.40 16.17 -7.34
C ASP A 571 5.86 17.60 -7.27
N ILE A 572 5.36 17.97 -6.08
CA ILE A 572 4.83 19.31 -5.80
C ILE A 572 5.98 20.33 -5.79
N ALA A 573 7.12 19.99 -5.19
CA ALA A 573 8.32 20.84 -5.15
C ALA A 573 8.95 21.01 -6.54
N ASN A 574 9.01 19.94 -7.36
CA ASN A 574 9.44 20.02 -8.75
C ASN A 574 8.55 20.99 -9.54
N ARG A 575 7.24 20.99 -9.28
CA ARG A 575 6.32 21.94 -9.91
C ARG A 575 6.53 23.38 -9.44
N ALA A 576 6.90 23.58 -8.17
CA ALA A 576 7.27 24.89 -7.63
C ALA A 576 8.56 25.43 -8.28
N ASP A 577 9.56 24.57 -8.43
CA ASP A 577 10.83 24.90 -9.05
C ASP A 577 10.67 25.29 -10.53
N GLN A 578 9.90 24.50 -11.30
CA GLN A 578 9.54 24.83 -12.69
C GLN A 578 8.82 26.17 -12.84
N ALA A 579 8.09 26.59 -11.79
CA ALA A 579 7.42 27.89 -11.75
C ALA A 579 8.33 29.03 -11.27
N GLY A 580 9.63 28.77 -11.07
CA GLY A 580 10.61 29.74 -10.56
C GLY A 580 10.54 29.98 -9.05
N ARG A 581 9.71 29.22 -8.31
CA ARG A 581 9.51 29.38 -6.86
C ARG A 581 10.41 28.45 -6.06
N LYS A 582 11.71 28.69 -6.17
CA LYS A 582 12.75 27.86 -5.57
C LYS A 582 12.64 27.76 -4.03
N GLN A 583 12.31 28.87 -3.35
CA GLN A 583 12.17 28.89 -1.88
C GLN A 583 10.96 28.06 -1.41
N LEU A 584 9.82 28.15 -2.10
CA LEU A 584 8.69 27.26 -1.88
C LEU A 584 9.06 25.79 -2.09
N ALA A 585 9.82 25.45 -3.14
CA ALA A 585 10.28 24.09 -3.39
C ALA A 585 11.11 23.54 -2.21
N ILE A 586 12.06 24.33 -1.71
CA ILE A 586 12.89 23.96 -0.54
C ILE A 586 12.00 23.75 0.70
N LYS A 587 11.03 24.63 0.95
CA LYS A 587 10.11 24.50 2.08
C LYS A 587 9.19 23.30 1.99
N LEU A 588 8.75 22.91 0.79
CA LEU A 588 7.98 21.68 0.59
C LEU A 588 8.82 20.43 0.88
N MET A 589 10.14 20.48 0.66
CA MET A 589 11.03 19.37 0.96
C MET A 589 11.19 19.10 2.45
N GLU A 590 10.93 20.07 3.33
CA GLU A 590 10.92 19.83 4.79
C GLU A 590 9.87 18.80 5.21
N TYR A 591 8.80 18.61 4.42
CA TYR A 591 7.70 17.68 4.69
C TYR A 591 7.83 16.33 3.96
N GLU A 592 8.85 16.14 3.09
CA GLU A 592 9.05 14.87 2.40
C GLU A 592 9.58 13.79 3.35
N VAL A 593 8.88 12.66 3.39
CA VAL A 593 9.22 11.52 4.26
C VAL A 593 10.35 10.69 3.64
N ARG A 594 10.38 10.57 2.30
CA ARG A 594 11.39 9.79 1.58
C ARG A 594 12.70 10.57 1.45
N LYS A 595 13.63 10.30 2.37
CA LYS A 595 14.95 10.95 2.43
C LYS A 595 15.75 10.88 1.12
N ARG A 596 15.70 9.75 0.40
CA ARG A 596 16.38 9.61 -0.89
C ARG A 596 15.86 10.60 -1.93
N GLU A 597 14.54 10.74 -2.07
CA GLU A 597 13.94 11.70 -3.02
C GLU A 597 14.20 13.15 -2.57
N GLN A 598 14.05 13.42 -1.28
CA GLN A 598 14.32 14.72 -0.66
C GLN A 598 15.73 15.21 -0.97
N VAL A 599 16.75 14.37 -0.74
CA VAL A 599 18.16 14.70 -0.97
C VAL A 599 18.45 14.97 -2.45
N VAL A 600 17.89 14.15 -3.35
CA VAL A 600 18.09 14.33 -4.80
C VAL A 600 17.53 15.67 -5.28
N VAL A 601 16.35 16.07 -4.80
CA VAL A 601 15.74 17.36 -5.15
C VAL A 601 16.54 18.52 -4.54
N LEU A 602 16.92 18.44 -3.26
CA LEU A 602 17.71 19.48 -2.59
C LEU A 602 19.05 19.76 -3.31
N LEU A 603 19.75 18.73 -3.78
CA LEU A 603 20.97 18.89 -4.59
C LEU A 603 20.69 19.62 -5.91
N ARG A 604 19.58 19.32 -6.58
CA ARG A 604 19.17 20.01 -7.81
C ARG A 604 18.84 21.47 -7.55
N LEU A 605 18.19 21.75 -6.41
CA LEU A 605 17.92 23.11 -5.93
C LEU A 605 19.20 23.79 -5.39
N GLY A 606 20.37 23.15 -5.39
CA GLY A 606 21.62 23.76 -4.93
C GLY A 606 21.73 23.97 -3.42
N GLU A 607 20.88 23.29 -2.63
CA GLU A 607 20.90 23.28 -1.16
C GLU A 607 21.84 22.20 -0.63
N ASP A 608 23.12 22.33 -0.97
CA ASP A 608 24.16 21.30 -0.79
C ASP A 608 24.36 20.88 0.68
N GLN A 609 24.44 21.86 1.60
CA GLN A 609 24.63 21.58 3.03
C GLN A 609 23.41 20.88 3.64
N THR A 610 22.21 21.32 3.24
CA THR A 610 20.95 20.75 3.69
C THR A 610 20.79 19.33 3.16
N ALA A 611 21.14 19.09 1.90
CA ALA A 611 21.14 17.76 1.29
C ALA A 611 22.10 16.80 2.01
N LEU A 612 23.34 17.22 2.32
CA LEU A 612 24.29 16.39 3.07
C LEU A 612 23.77 16.07 4.48
N ARG A 613 23.18 17.05 5.17
CA ARG A 613 22.56 16.84 6.49
C ARG A 613 21.43 15.82 6.42
N GLN A 614 20.54 15.92 5.42
CA GLN A 614 19.43 14.97 5.25
C GLN A 614 19.90 13.58 4.85
N ALA A 615 20.96 13.45 4.06
CA ALA A 615 21.58 12.16 3.74
C ALA A 615 22.21 11.49 4.96
N ILE A 616 22.85 12.26 5.85
CA ILE A 616 23.38 11.71 7.11
C ILE A 616 22.23 11.23 8.01
N GLN A 617 21.14 12.00 8.09
CA GLN A 617 19.95 11.64 8.87
C GLN A 617 19.23 10.41 8.33
N SER A 618 19.37 10.06 7.05
CA SER A 618 18.77 8.84 6.50
C SER A 618 19.48 7.57 6.96
N GLY A 619 20.75 7.67 7.38
CA GLY A 619 21.60 6.52 7.70
C GLY A 619 22.00 5.68 6.49
N ASP A 620 21.63 6.08 5.27
CA ASP A 620 21.95 5.38 4.03
C ASP A 620 23.35 5.78 3.57
N THR A 621 24.33 4.88 3.75
CA THR A 621 25.72 5.11 3.37
C THR A 621 25.89 5.36 1.87
N ASP A 622 25.10 4.72 1.02
CA ASP A 622 25.13 4.91 -0.43
C ASP A 622 24.67 6.31 -0.82
N LEU A 623 23.61 6.80 -0.15
CA LEU A 623 23.12 8.16 -0.34
C LEU A 623 24.15 9.21 0.13
N ILE A 624 24.81 8.99 1.27
CA ILE A 624 25.87 9.88 1.76
C ILE A 624 27.05 9.90 0.77
N HIS A 625 27.49 8.74 0.28
CA HIS A 625 28.55 8.65 -0.73
C HIS A 625 28.17 9.37 -2.03
N THR A 626 26.93 9.18 -2.50
CA THR A 626 26.42 9.84 -3.70
C THR A 626 26.46 11.38 -3.57
N VAL A 627 26.07 11.90 -2.39
CA VAL A 627 26.15 13.33 -2.10
C VAL A 627 27.60 13.80 -2.08
N LEU A 628 28.48 13.12 -1.35
CA LEU A 628 29.90 13.46 -1.25
C LEU A 628 30.59 13.47 -2.62
N TYR A 629 30.30 12.48 -3.46
CA TYR A 629 30.84 12.40 -4.81
C TYR A 629 30.41 13.60 -5.68
N ARG A 630 29.12 13.97 -5.64
CA ARG A 630 28.62 15.16 -6.37
C ARG A 630 29.23 16.46 -5.84
N LEU A 631 29.37 16.59 -4.53
CA LEU A 631 29.98 17.78 -3.92
C LEU A 631 31.47 17.90 -4.30
N ARG A 632 32.20 16.78 -4.36
CA ARG A 632 33.60 16.76 -4.81
C ARG A 632 33.76 17.19 -6.29
N GLN A 633 32.79 16.88 -7.15
CA GLN A 633 32.80 17.34 -8.54
C GLN A 633 32.49 18.84 -8.68
N LYS A 634 31.72 19.39 -7.75
CA LYS A 634 31.20 20.77 -7.81
C LYS A 634 32.09 21.78 -7.09
N LEU A 635 32.63 21.41 -5.92
CA LEU A 635 33.38 22.31 -5.02
C LEU A 635 34.89 22.17 -5.25
N SER A 636 35.64 23.23 -4.93
CA SER A 636 37.10 23.10 -4.83
C SER A 636 37.49 22.18 -3.66
N SER A 637 38.69 21.59 -3.71
CA SER A 637 39.18 20.66 -2.67
C SER A 637 39.11 21.29 -1.25
N ALA A 638 39.49 22.56 -1.12
CA ALA A 638 39.43 23.28 0.16
C ALA A 638 38.00 23.52 0.66
N GLU A 639 37.08 23.94 -0.21
CA GLU A 639 35.67 24.16 0.15
C GLU A 639 34.97 22.86 0.52
N PHE A 640 35.26 21.77 -0.21
CA PHE A 640 34.75 20.45 0.09
C PHE A 640 35.21 19.96 1.47
N GLN A 641 36.50 20.09 1.77
CA GLN A 641 37.06 19.71 3.07
C GLN A 641 36.45 20.54 4.21
N MET A 642 36.35 21.87 4.05
CA MET A 642 35.69 22.74 5.04
C MET A 642 34.23 22.35 5.29
N LEU A 643 33.50 21.99 4.24
CA LEU A 643 32.11 21.56 4.36
C LEU A 643 32.00 20.23 5.11
N VAL A 644 32.77 19.22 4.69
CA VAL A 644 32.72 17.86 5.25
C VAL A 644 33.19 17.82 6.71
N ARG A 645 34.12 18.70 7.11
CA ARG A 645 34.57 18.84 8.51
C ARG A 645 33.44 19.16 9.50
N ASN A 646 32.40 19.87 9.06
CA ASN A 646 31.24 20.17 9.89
C ASN A 646 30.33 18.95 10.12
N PHE A 647 30.61 17.81 9.46
CA PHE A 647 29.80 16.61 9.47
C PHE A 647 30.66 15.36 9.75
N PRO A 648 30.89 14.99 11.02
CA PRO A 648 31.84 13.94 11.40
C PRO A 648 31.59 12.57 10.74
N VAL A 649 30.32 12.19 10.53
CA VAL A 649 29.94 10.93 9.87
C VAL A 649 30.34 10.93 8.40
N ALA A 650 30.10 12.05 7.70
CA ALA A 650 30.49 12.20 6.30
C ALA A 650 32.01 12.26 6.15
N GLN A 651 32.71 12.91 7.10
CA GLN A 651 34.17 12.94 7.15
C GLN A 651 34.78 11.54 7.36
N ALA A 652 34.26 10.77 8.32
CA ALA A 652 34.73 9.41 8.56
C ALA A 652 34.49 8.49 7.34
N LEU A 653 33.34 8.61 6.70
CA LEU A 653 33.01 7.86 5.48
C LEU A 653 33.93 8.25 4.31
N HIS A 654 34.21 9.54 4.15
CA HIS A 654 35.14 10.04 3.16
C HIS A 654 36.58 9.52 3.41
N LEU A 655 37.07 9.60 4.65
CA LEU A 655 38.38 9.06 5.05
C LEU A 655 38.50 7.57 4.76
N ARG A 656 37.44 6.80 5.01
CA ARG A 656 37.39 5.37 4.67
C ARG A 656 37.49 5.15 3.15
N SER A 657 36.75 5.93 2.36
CA SER A 657 36.82 5.88 0.90
C SER A 657 38.25 6.13 0.40
N CYS A 658 38.91 7.18 0.90
CA CYS A 658 40.28 7.53 0.51
C CYS A 658 41.29 6.45 0.89
N ARG A 659 41.11 5.74 2.02
CA ARG A 659 41.98 4.59 2.39
C ARG A 659 42.01 3.48 1.34
N GLU A 660 40.97 3.34 0.54
CA GLU A 660 40.84 2.31 -0.48
C GLU A 660 41.20 2.83 -1.89
N SER A 661 40.92 4.11 -2.18
CA SER A 661 41.05 4.68 -3.53
C SER A 661 42.24 5.62 -3.74
N ASP A 662 42.64 6.40 -2.73
CA ASP A 662 43.62 7.49 -2.87
C ASP A 662 44.41 7.75 -1.57
N VAL A 663 45.62 7.22 -1.51
CA VAL A 663 46.50 7.29 -0.32
C VAL A 663 47.15 8.68 -0.18
N GLU A 664 47.30 9.44 -1.25
CA GLU A 664 47.88 10.79 -1.21
C GLU A 664 46.89 11.78 -0.60
N GLU A 665 45.62 11.74 -1.04
CA GLU A 665 44.56 12.55 -0.44
C GLU A 665 44.32 12.19 1.04
N LEU A 666 44.44 10.90 1.39
CA LEU A 666 44.42 10.46 2.78
C LEU A 666 45.57 11.10 3.59
N ARG A 667 46.78 11.15 3.03
CA ARG A 667 47.95 11.72 3.69
C ARG A 667 47.74 13.21 3.99
N ASP A 668 47.27 13.97 3.00
CA ASP A 668 47.03 15.40 3.14
C ASP A 668 45.97 15.69 4.22
N MET A 669 44.88 14.92 4.25
CA MET A 669 43.85 15.05 5.30
C MET A 669 44.37 14.71 6.70
N LEU A 670 45.13 13.61 6.83
CA LEU A 670 45.69 13.21 8.13
C LEU A 670 46.67 14.26 8.67
N VAL A 671 47.42 14.93 7.78
CA VAL A 671 48.33 16.03 8.13
C VAL A 671 47.56 17.28 8.53
N GLN A 672 46.53 17.67 7.78
CA GLN A 672 45.72 18.86 8.09
C GLN A 672 45.00 18.76 9.44
N GLU A 673 44.52 17.57 9.83
CA GLU A 673 43.78 17.35 11.09
C GLU A 673 44.69 16.94 12.26
N ASP A 674 46.02 17.00 12.10
CA ASP A 674 47.01 16.65 13.14
C ASP A 674 46.79 15.25 13.76
N LEU A 675 46.27 14.30 12.96
CA LEU A 675 46.02 12.91 13.38
C LEU A 675 47.32 12.09 13.39
N PHE A 676 48.25 12.47 14.27
CA PHE A 676 49.61 11.92 14.32
C PHE A 676 49.67 10.39 14.49
N HIS A 677 48.70 9.79 15.20
CA HIS A 677 48.63 8.35 15.39
C HIS A 677 48.34 7.62 14.07
N ASP A 678 47.32 8.06 13.32
CA ASP A 678 46.96 7.48 12.02
C ASP A 678 48.04 7.74 10.97
N GLN A 679 48.68 8.91 11.01
CA GLN A 679 49.86 9.20 10.17
C GLN A 679 50.98 8.19 10.43
N ALA A 680 51.27 7.88 11.70
CA ALA A 680 52.32 6.91 12.06
C ALA A 680 51.98 5.49 11.58
N LEU A 681 50.73 5.06 11.71
CA LEU A 681 50.27 3.76 11.19
C LEU A 681 50.42 3.67 9.66
N LEU A 682 50.11 4.75 8.94
CA LEU A 682 50.32 4.82 7.49
C LEU A 682 51.81 4.66 7.14
N ARG A 683 52.71 5.34 7.86
CA ARG A 683 54.17 5.20 7.69
C ARG A 683 54.67 3.78 7.97
N ILE A 684 54.13 3.10 8.97
CA ILE A 684 54.46 1.69 9.24
C ILE A 684 54.03 0.81 8.07
N ARG A 685 52.81 1.01 7.54
CA ARG A 685 52.33 0.25 6.39
C ARG A 685 53.22 0.47 5.17
N GLU A 686 53.63 1.71 4.90
CA GLU A 686 54.61 2.05 3.86
C GLU A 686 55.95 1.32 4.09
N ALA A 687 56.44 1.25 5.32
CA ALA A 687 57.71 0.60 5.66
C ALA A 687 57.75 -0.90 5.29
N TYR A 688 56.63 -1.61 5.39
CA TYR A 688 56.56 -3.03 5.03
C TYR A 688 56.27 -3.28 3.54
N THR A 689 55.97 -2.24 2.75
CA THR A 689 55.86 -2.36 1.28
C THR A 689 57.20 -2.25 0.56
N THR A 690 58.23 -1.65 1.19
CA THR A 690 59.57 -1.56 0.60
C THR A 690 60.45 -2.74 0.98
N ALA A 691 61.25 -3.23 0.03
CA ALA A 691 62.22 -4.31 0.25
C ALA A 691 63.58 -3.81 0.77
N ARG A 692 63.84 -2.50 0.75
CA ARG A 692 65.12 -1.90 1.15
C ARG A 692 65.18 -1.66 2.66
N THR A 693 66.20 -2.20 3.32
CA THR A 693 66.44 -2.07 4.77
C THR A 693 66.50 -0.62 5.23
N ASP A 694 67.29 0.23 4.56
CA ASP A 694 67.47 1.63 4.97
C ASP A 694 66.18 2.44 4.86
N THR A 695 65.45 2.24 3.76
CA THR A 695 64.16 2.90 3.52
C THR A 695 63.11 2.47 4.54
N ARG A 696 63.05 1.18 4.86
CA ARG A 696 62.16 0.65 5.90
C ARG A 696 62.46 1.25 7.27
N VAL A 697 63.73 1.28 7.65
CA VAL A 697 64.17 1.85 8.93
C VAL A 697 63.86 3.35 9.00
N ALA A 698 64.09 4.12 7.93
CA ALA A 698 63.76 5.54 7.88
C ALA A 698 62.25 5.81 8.04
N LEU A 699 61.40 4.99 7.42
CA LEU A 699 59.94 5.10 7.55
C LEU A 699 59.45 4.75 8.97
N LEU A 700 60.01 3.71 9.60
CA LEU A 700 59.70 3.37 11.00
C LEU A 700 60.20 4.45 11.98
N GLN A 701 61.35 5.08 11.71
CA GLN A 701 61.85 6.21 12.48
C GLN A 701 60.92 7.43 12.35
N SER A 702 60.41 7.70 11.14
CA SER A 702 59.38 8.71 10.91
C SER A 702 58.10 8.42 11.70
N ALA A 703 57.62 7.17 11.68
CA ALA A 703 56.47 6.73 12.49
C ALA A 703 56.70 6.93 14.00
N THR A 704 57.91 6.66 14.47
CA THR A 704 58.30 6.91 15.88
C THR A 704 58.22 8.39 16.24
N GLY A 705 58.70 9.28 15.36
CA GLY A 705 58.59 10.72 15.53
C GLY A 705 57.13 11.20 15.57
N LEU A 706 56.26 10.58 14.78
CA LEU A 706 54.82 10.86 14.76
C LEU A 706 54.11 10.35 16.02
N PHE A 707 54.39 9.13 16.51
CA PHE A 707 53.84 8.65 17.78
C PHE A 707 54.29 9.50 18.98
N ARG A 708 55.52 10.03 18.94
CA ARG A 708 56.00 10.98 19.94
C ARG A 708 55.20 12.28 19.92
N LYS A 709 54.94 12.85 18.73
CA LYS A 709 54.06 14.02 18.58
C LYS A 709 52.63 13.72 19.06
N GLY A 710 52.13 12.52 18.78
CA GLY A 710 50.82 12.04 19.20
C GLY A 710 50.73 11.50 20.64
N ARG A 711 51.77 11.66 21.47
CA ARG A 711 51.83 11.19 22.87
C ARG A 711 51.47 9.70 23.07
N SER A 712 51.75 8.86 22.07
CA SER A 712 51.48 7.41 22.09
C SER A 712 52.73 6.65 22.56
N GLU A 713 53.07 6.75 23.85
CA GLU A 713 54.33 6.24 24.42
C GLU A 713 54.53 4.73 24.20
N ALA A 714 53.47 3.93 24.36
CA ALA A 714 53.55 2.49 24.18
C ALA A 714 53.89 2.12 22.72
N GLN A 715 53.20 2.73 21.75
CA GLN A 715 53.44 2.51 20.33
C GLN A 715 54.80 3.04 19.88
N GLN A 716 55.27 4.16 20.45
CA GLN A 716 56.61 4.66 20.24
C GLN A 716 57.65 3.62 20.67
N GLN A 717 57.57 3.13 21.92
CA GLN A 717 58.51 2.16 22.45
C GLN A 717 58.51 0.85 21.65
N LEU A 718 57.33 0.35 21.28
CA LEU A 718 57.21 -0.86 20.45
C LEU A 718 57.82 -0.68 19.05
N THR A 719 57.66 0.49 18.44
CA THR A 719 58.25 0.78 17.12
C THR A 719 59.78 0.89 17.22
N GLU A 720 60.31 1.49 18.29
CA GLU A 720 61.75 1.55 18.57
C GLU A 720 62.35 0.15 18.82
N GLU A 721 61.67 -0.69 19.60
CA GLU A 721 62.05 -2.08 19.83
C GLU A 721 62.00 -2.89 18.52
N GLN A 722 61.02 -2.65 17.65
CA GLN A 722 60.93 -3.31 16.34
C GLN A 722 62.06 -2.90 15.40
N ILE A 723 62.43 -1.61 15.35
CA ILE A 723 63.59 -1.14 14.57
C ILE A 723 64.86 -1.82 15.07
N LYS A 724 65.02 -1.91 16.39
CA LYS A 724 66.16 -2.54 17.04
C LYS A 724 66.25 -4.03 16.70
N LEU A 725 65.15 -4.76 16.81
CA LEU A 725 65.07 -6.18 16.47
C LEU A 725 65.41 -6.41 15.00
N TYR A 726 64.81 -5.64 14.10
CA TYR A 726 65.03 -5.78 12.66
C TYR A 726 66.50 -5.57 12.28
N ARG A 727 67.18 -4.57 12.86
CA ARG A 727 68.63 -4.37 12.66
C ARG A 727 69.48 -5.54 13.18
N ILE A 728 69.06 -6.18 14.27
CA ILE A 728 69.76 -7.37 14.78
C ILE A 728 69.52 -8.56 13.85
N GLN A 729 68.29 -8.77 13.38
CA GLN A 729 67.94 -9.84 12.44
C GLN A 729 68.70 -9.74 11.12
N VAL A 730 68.84 -8.54 10.54
CA VAL A 730 69.65 -8.32 9.32
C VAL A 730 71.10 -8.74 9.54
N ARG A 731 71.71 -8.37 10.68
CA ARG A 731 73.08 -8.80 11.01
C ARG A 731 73.20 -10.31 11.24
N LEU A 732 72.17 -10.93 11.83
CA LEU A 732 72.13 -12.38 12.04
C LEU A 732 71.99 -13.13 10.70
N GLU A 733 71.18 -12.62 9.77
CA GLU A 733 71.09 -13.13 8.40
C GLU A 733 72.44 -13.09 7.69
N GLU A 734 73.14 -11.95 7.77
CA GLU A 734 74.48 -11.79 7.19
C GLU A 734 75.50 -12.78 7.80
N SER A 735 75.46 -12.95 9.13
CA SER A 735 76.45 -13.73 9.88
C SER A 735 76.25 -15.24 9.76
N TYR A 736 75.01 -15.71 9.66
CA TYR A 736 74.67 -17.14 9.71
C TYR A 736 74.03 -17.68 8.43
N GLN A 737 73.78 -16.82 7.42
CA GLN A 737 73.19 -17.20 6.12
C GLN A 737 71.87 -17.96 6.27
N GLN A 738 71.09 -17.61 7.30
CA GLN A 738 69.75 -18.15 7.57
C GLN A 738 68.76 -16.99 7.69
N SER A 739 67.52 -17.19 7.22
CA SER A 739 66.48 -16.16 7.33
C SER A 739 66.11 -15.89 8.79
N PHE A 740 66.22 -14.63 9.20
CA PHE A 740 65.81 -14.14 10.53
C PHE A 740 64.90 -12.92 10.45
N THR A 741 64.86 -12.20 9.33
CA THR A 741 64.09 -10.98 9.16
C THR A 741 62.60 -11.25 9.16
N ASN A 742 61.85 -10.35 9.79
CA ASN A 742 60.39 -10.42 9.98
C ASN A 742 59.91 -11.54 10.91
N LEU A 743 60.81 -12.31 11.52
CA LEU A 743 60.46 -13.19 12.63
C LEU A 743 60.09 -12.36 13.86
N SER A 744 59.24 -12.90 14.73
CA SER A 744 59.03 -12.29 16.04
C SER A 744 60.30 -12.43 16.90
N LEU A 745 60.42 -11.64 17.96
CA LEU A 745 61.51 -11.81 18.94
C LEU A 745 61.53 -13.24 19.51
N HIS A 746 60.35 -13.83 19.72
CA HIS A 746 60.20 -15.20 20.22
C HIS A 746 60.78 -16.22 19.23
N ASP A 747 60.40 -16.11 17.96
CA ASP A 747 60.83 -17.04 16.91
C ASP A 747 62.31 -16.87 16.57
N THR A 748 62.81 -15.62 16.62
CA THR A 748 64.24 -15.32 16.45
C THR A 748 65.08 -16.02 17.52
N VAL A 749 64.66 -15.92 18.79
CA VAL A 749 65.36 -16.58 19.91
C VAL A 749 65.22 -18.10 19.82
N HIS A 750 64.05 -18.61 19.43
CA HIS A 750 63.84 -20.05 19.23
C HIS A 750 64.77 -20.63 18.16
N GLN A 751 64.87 -19.98 17.00
CA GLN A 751 65.73 -20.41 15.90
C GLN A 751 67.22 -20.33 16.26
N LEU A 752 67.64 -19.33 17.03
CA LEU A 752 69.02 -19.25 17.55
C LEU A 752 69.33 -20.37 18.55
N LEU A 753 68.36 -20.75 19.39
CA LEU A 753 68.52 -21.87 20.31
C LEU A 753 68.58 -23.22 19.57
N LEU A 754 67.73 -23.42 18.55
CA LEU A 754 67.75 -24.61 17.69
C LEU A 754 69.06 -24.77 16.91
N SER A 755 69.64 -23.66 16.43
CA SER A 755 70.92 -23.64 15.71
C SER A 755 72.15 -23.67 16.62
N GLY A 756 71.97 -23.85 17.94
CA GLY A 756 73.06 -23.96 18.92
C GLY A 756 73.77 -22.65 19.25
N GLN A 757 73.27 -21.50 18.79
CA GLN A 757 73.86 -20.16 18.99
C GLN A 757 73.45 -19.56 20.35
N LEU A 758 73.81 -20.25 21.44
CA LEU A 758 73.36 -19.91 22.79
C LEU A 758 73.78 -18.49 23.24
N LYS A 759 74.96 -18.02 22.82
CA LYS A 759 75.47 -16.69 23.18
C LYS A 759 74.63 -15.55 22.60
N GLU A 760 74.22 -15.67 21.34
CA GLU A 760 73.36 -14.66 20.70
C GLU A 760 71.92 -14.72 21.24
N ALA A 761 71.42 -15.91 21.57
CA ALA A 761 70.12 -16.07 22.22
C ALA A 761 70.09 -15.43 23.65
N ASP A 762 71.14 -15.63 24.45
CA ASP A 762 71.26 -14.98 25.77
C ASP A 762 71.44 -13.46 25.65
N LYS A 763 72.15 -12.99 24.63
CA LYS A 763 72.28 -11.56 24.32
C LYS A 763 70.92 -10.94 24.02
N LEU A 764 70.13 -11.53 23.12
CA LEU A 764 68.76 -11.08 22.82
C LEU A 764 67.85 -11.10 24.06
N ARG A 765 67.95 -12.14 24.89
CA ARG A 765 67.21 -12.21 26.17
C ARG A 765 67.51 -11.01 27.05
N SER A 766 68.78 -10.67 27.23
CA SER A 766 69.19 -9.52 28.07
C SER A 766 68.77 -8.18 27.45
N GLU A 767 68.93 -8.05 26.14
CA GLU A 767 68.75 -6.81 25.39
C GLU A 767 67.28 -6.39 25.25
N PHE A 768 66.36 -7.37 25.14
CA PHE A 768 64.91 -7.17 25.09
C PHE A 768 64.21 -7.53 26.41
N LYS A 769 64.97 -7.80 27.48
CA LYS A 769 64.45 -8.13 28.82
C LYS A 769 63.41 -9.27 28.80
N ILE A 770 63.67 -10.31 28.02
CA ILE A 770 62.76 -11.47 27.92
C ILE A 770 62.63 -12.11 29.32
N PRO A 771 61.40 -12.30 29.85
CA PRO A 771 61.20 -12.90 31.16
C PRO A 771 61.91 -14.24 31.29
N GLU A 772 62.59 -14.46 32.40
CA GLU A 772 63.39 -15.67 32.63
C GLU A 772 62.56 -16.94 32.48
N ARG A 773 61.31 -16.95 32.95
CA ARG A 773 60.39 -18.06 32.75
C ARG A 773 60.14 -18.37 31.26
N ARG A 774 59.93 -17.34 30.43
CA ARG A 774 59.67 -17.50 28.99
C ARG A 774 60.91 -18.01 28.25
N TYR A 775 62.09 -17.50 28.62
CA TYR A 775 63.36 -17.95 28.04
C TYR A 775 63.70 -19.40 28.43
N TRP A 776 63.50 -19.78 29.69
CA TRP A 776 63.65 -21.17 30.14
C TRP A 776 62.71 -22.12 29.41
N TRP A 777 61.46 -21.70 29.19
CA TRP A 777 60.49 -22.50 28.46
C TRP A 777 60.90 -22.72 26.99
N LEU A 778 61.32 -21.65 26.31
CA LEU A 778 61.89 -21.70 24.96
C LEU A 778 63.12 -22.61 24.87
N LYS A 779 64.03 -22.53 25.84
CA LYS A 779 65.26 -23.31 25.88
C LYS A 779 64.99 -24.81 26.08
N VAL A 780 64.03 -25.16 26.94
CA VAL A 780 63.60 -26.55 27.13
C VAL A 780 62.99 -27.13 25.85
N ILE A 781 62.14 -26.35 25.18
CA ILE A 781 61.54 -26.77 23.90
C ILE A 781 62.61 -26.94 22.83
N ALA A 782 63.48 -25.94 22.64
CA ALA A 782 64.51 -25.97 21.61
C ALA A 782 65.51 -27.13 21.81
N HIS A 783 65.98 -27.39 23.04
CA HIS A 783 66.88 -28.53 23.29
C HIS A 783 66.17 -29.89 23.10
N ALA A 784 64.87 -29.98 23.43
CA ALA A 784 64.10 -31.20 23.20
C ALA A 784 63.80 -31.44 21.72
N GLU A 785 63.48 -30.39 20.95
CA GLU A 785 63.26 -30.46 19.49
C GLU A 785 64.56 -30.73 18.72
N ALA A 786 65.70 -30.21 19.20
CA ALA A 786 67.02 -30.52 18.65
C ALA A 786 67.55 -31.91 19.06
N GLY A 787 66.87 -32.63 19.96
CA GLY A 787 67.30 -33.95 20.46
C GLY A 787 68.55 -33.92 21.35
N HIS A 788 68.95 -32.77 21.87
CA HIS A 788 70.13 -32.60 22.73
C HIS A 788 69.80 -32.95 24.19
N TRP A 789 69.53 -34.23 24.45
CA TRP A 789 69.10 -34.71 25.76
C TRP A 789 70.14 -34.50 26.87
N ASP A 790 71.43 -34.64 26.57
CA ASP A 790 72.52 -34.43 27.53
C ASP A 790 72.62 -32.97 27.99
N GLU A 791 72.39 -32.03 27.07
CA GLU A 791 72.33 -30.60 27.38
C GLU A 791 71.11 -30.27 28.23
N LEU A 792 69.95 -30.89 27.94
CA LEU A 792 68.73 -30.74 28.74
C LEU A 792 68.91 -31.29 30.17
N VAL A 793 69.60 -32.42 30.31
CA VAL A 793 69.97 -33.02 31.61
C VAL A 793 70.89 -32.09 32.40
N ASN A 794 71.93 -31.55 31.77
CA ASN A 794 72.83 -30.60 32.41
C ASN A 794 72.11 -29.31 32.78
N PHE A 795 71.19 -28.84 31.93
CA PHE A 795 70.37 -27.67 32.20
C PHE A 795 69.42 -27.88 33.39
N SER A 796 68.83 -29.08 33.52
CA SER A 796 67.96 -29.46 34.64
C SER A 796 68.67 -29.44 36.01
N LYS A 797 70.00 -29.60 36.02
CA LYS A 797 70.84 -29.67 37.23
C LYS A 797 71.42 -28.31 37.63
N ASN A 798 71.53 -27.37 36.70
CA ASN A 798 72.28 -26.13 36.89
C ASN A 798 71.65 -25.16 37.93
N LYS A 799 70.32 -25.02 37.96
CA LYS A 799 69.58 -24.17 38.93
C LYS A 799 68.16 -24.72 39.15
N LYS A 800 67.51 -24.32 40.26
CA LYS A 800 66.07 -24.61 40.48
C LYS A 800 65.25 -24.00 39.35
N SER A 801 64.52 -24.83 38.62
CA SER A 801 63.75 -24.40 37.45
C SER A 801 62.65 -23.39 37.84
N PRO A 802 62.64 -22.16 37.30
CA PRO A 802 61.64 -21.14 37.60
C PRO A 802 60.27 -21.45 36.96
N ILE A 803 60.22 -22.42 36.04
CA ILE A 803 59.02 -22.92 35.37
C ILE A 803 58.55 -24.27 35.92
N GLY A 804 59.25 -24.84 36.90
CA GLY A 804 59.03 -26.22 37.36
C GLY A 804 59.62 -27.26 36.41
N PHE A 805 59.36 -28.53 36.67
CA PHE A 805 59.82 -29.66 35.83
C PHE A 805 58.70 -30.21 34.94
N GLU A 806 57.47 -29.73 35.12
CA GLU A 806 56.30 -30.04 34.30
C GLU A 806 56.57 -29.77 32.80
N PRO A 807 57.13 -28.61 32.39
CA PRO A 807 57.42 -28.37 30.97
C PRO A 807 58.55 -29.24 30.42
N PHE A 808 59.47 -29.73 31.27
CA PHE A 808 60.52 -30.66 30.86
C PHE A 808 59.92 -32.03 30.53
N VAL A 809 58.98 -32.51 31.35
CA VAL A 809 58.26 -33.76 31.10
C VAL A 809 57.44 -33.65 29.81
N ASP A 810 56.66 -32.58 29.64
CA ASP A 810 55.83 -32.39 28.44
C ASP A 810 56.69 -32.27 27.17
N ALA A 811 57.83 -31.57 27.22
CA ALA A 811 58.75 -31.45 26.08
C ALA A 811 59.46 -32.77 25.72
N CYS A 812 59.85 -33.58 26.72
CA CYS A 812 60.43 -34.91 26.48
C CYS A 812 59.40 -35.91 25.91
N LEU A 813 58.17 -35.91 26.43
CA LEU A 813 57.10 -36.77 25.91
C LEU A 813 56.70 -36.41 24.48
N LYS A 814 56.58 -35.12 24.16
CA LYS A 814 56.27 -34.64 22.80
C LYS A 814 57.29 -35.09 21.76
N ASN A 815 58.57 -35.17 22.15
CA ASN A 815 59.69 -35.55 21.30
C ASN A 815 60.11 -37.02 21.48
N GLY A 816 59.24 -37.87 22.05
CA GLY A 816 59.38 -39.34 22.05
C GLY A 816 60.32 -39.95 23.09
N ASN A 817 60.96 -39.15 23.95
CA ASN A 817 61.91 -39.65 24.95
C ASN A 817 61.23 -39.90 26.31
N LYS A 818 60.56 -41.06 26.41
CA LYS A 818 59.79 -41.45 27.62
C LYS A 818 60.67 -41.75 28.84
N SER A 819 61.89 -42.28 28.63
CA SER A 819 62.79 -42.63 29.73
C SER A 819 63.33 -41.38 30.44
N GLU A 820 63.60 -40.30 29.70
CA GLU A 820 64.04 -39.04 30.27
C GLU A 820 62.87 -38.28 30.93
N ALA A 821 61.67 -38.33 30.32
CA ALA A 821 60.45 -37.78 30.92
C ALA A 821 60.16 -38.36 32.31
N GLN A 822 60.35 -39.68 32.50
CA GLN A 822 60.17 -40.36 33.78
C GLN A 822 61.11 -39.82 34.87
N LYS A 823 62.38 -39.53 34.54
CA LYS A 823 63.34 -38.94 35.50
C LYS A 823 62.90 -37.56 35.99
N TYR A 824 62.29 -36.75 35.12
CA TYR A 824 61.77 -35.44 35.49
C TYR A 824 60.43 -35.51 36.22
N ALA A 825 59.60 -36.54 35.96
CA ALA A 825 58.33 -36.74 36.64
C ALA A 825 58.48 -36.84 38.17
N HIS A 826 59.55 -37.47 38.66
CA HIS A 826 59.85 -37.52 40.10
C HIS A 826 60.21 -36.16 40.71
N LYS A 827 60.66 -35.20 39.90
CA LYS A 827 61.03 -33.83 40.30
C LYS A 827 59.88 -32.83 40.13
N VAL A 828 58.73 -33.26 39.59
CA VAL A 828 57.51 -32.45 39.51
C VAL A 828 57.01 -32.14 40.91
N ARG A 829 56.37 -30.97 41.07
CA ARG A 829 55.81 -30.54 42.35
C ARG A 829 54.75 -31.54 42.81
N ASP A 830 54.67 -31.75 44.13
CA ASP A 830 53.80 -32.78 44.69
C ASP A 830 52.34 -32.63 44.25
N GLU A 831 51.82 -31.41 44.14
CA GLU A 831 50.46 -31.10 43.66
C GLU A 831 50.12 -31.70 42.29
N ASN A 832 51.09 -31.75 41.36
CA ASN A 832 50.89 -32.22 39.98
C ASN A 832 51.48 -33.62 39.73
N LYS A 833 52.09 -34.22 40.77
CA LYS A 833 52.94 -35.41 40.65
C LYS A 833 52.16 -36.64 40.19
N VAL A 834 50.91 -36.78 40.65
CA VAL A 834 50.00 -37.87 40.25
C VAL A 834 49.71 -37.79 38.74
N THR A 835 49.27 -36.64 38.25
CA THR A 835 48.99 -36.38 36.83
C THR A 835 50.20 -36.64 35.93
N TYR A 836 51.39 -36.18 36.32
CA TYR A 836 52.60 -36.35 35.51
C TYR A 836 53.18 -37.77 35.57
N PHE A 837 53.02 -38.51 36.69
CA PHE A 837 53.33 -39.95 36.72
C PHE A 837 52.39 -40.76 35.83
N VAL A 838 51.09 -40.40 35.79
CA VAL A 838 50.13 -40.99 34.84
C VAL A 838 50.54 -40.72 33.39
N LYS A 839 50.86 -39.47 33.03
CA LYS A 839 51.36 -39.10 31.68
C LYS A 839 52.62 -39.88 31.29
N CYS A 840 53.52 -40.15 32.25
CA CYS A 840 54.74 -40.93 32.03
C CYS A 840 54.55 -42.45 32.06
N GLY A 841 53.33 -42.95 32.32
CA GLY A 841 52.98 -44.37 32.38
C GLY A 841 53.47 -45.09 33.64
N LEU A 842 53.78 -44.36 34.72
CA LEU A 842 54.24 -44.89 36.01
C LEU A 842 53.04 -45.06 36.96
N LEU A 843 52.13 -45.98 36.63
CA LEU A 843 50.83 -46.10 37.30
C LEU A 843 50.94 -46.53 38.77
N ASP A 844 51.84 -47.44 39.12
CA ASP A 844 52.05 -47.86 40.52
C ASP A 844 52.58 -46.74 41.41
N GLU A 845 53.45 -45.89 40.87
CA GLU A 845 53.99 -44.74 41.58
C GLU A 845 52.96 -43.62 41.68
N ALA A 846 52.11 -43.45 40.66
CA ALA A 846 50.98 -42.54 40.71
C ALA A 846 49.97 -42.95 41.79
N VAL A 847 49.70 -44.26 41.96
CA VAL A 847 48.87 -44.76 43.08
C VAL A 847 49.50 -44.44 44.42
N LYS A 848 50.80 -44.70 44.61
CA LYS A 848 51.52 -44.39 45.86
C LYS A 848 51.48 -42.89 46.17
N ALA A 849 51.76 -42.05 45.18
CA ALA A 849 51.71 -40.60 45.34
C ALA A 849 50.29 -40.11 45.68
N ALA A 850 49.25 -40.66 45.04
CA ALA A 850 47.86 -40.33 45.33
C ALA A 850 47.41 -40.79 46.73
N GLN A 851 47.94 -41.92 47.22
CA GLN A 851 47.75 -42.41 48.58
C GLN A 851 48.44 -41.51 49.62
N GLU A 852 49.71 -41.14 49.38
CA GLU A 852 50.46 -40.23 50.26
C GLU A 852 49.81 -38.85 50.35
N GLN A 853 49.28 -38.35 49.23
CA GLN A 853 48.53 -37.09 49.17
C GLN A 853 47.10 -37.19 49.69
N ARG A 854 46.60 -38.42 49.95
CA ARG A 854 45.22 -38.72 50.36
C ARG A 854 44.19 -38.05 49.44
N SER A 855 44.45 -38.04 48.13
CA SER A 855 43.64 -37.36 47.13
C SER A 855 42.71 -38.35 46.42
N ALA A 856 41.40 -38.27 46.69
CA ALA A 856 40.41 -39.08 45.99
C ALA A 856 40.36 -38.76 44.49
N ALA A 857 40.54 -37.49 44.12
CA ALA A 857 40.61 -37.05 42.73
C ALA A 857 41.82 -37.67 41.99
N GLY A 858 43.00 -37.70 42.62
CA GLY A 858 44.20 -38.32 42.05
C GLY A 858 44.07 -39.83 41.87
N LEU A 859 43.46 -40.55 42.82
CA LEU A 859 43.16 -41.98 42.68
C LEU A 859 42.17 -42.27 41.54
N THR A 860 41.20 -41.37 41.32
CA THR A 860 40.25 -41.48 40.21
C THR A 860 40.92 -41.22 38.85
N GLU A 861 41.87 -40.29 38.78
CA GLU A 861 42.67 -40.01 37.58
C GLU A 861 43.56 -41.20 37.18
N VAL A 862 44.16 -41.88 38.15
CA VAL A 862 44.95 -43.11 37.91
C VAL A 862 44.05 -44.27 37.48
N LEU A 863 42.84 -44.39 38.05
CA LEU A 863 41.85 -45.40 37.64
C LEU A 863 41.43 -45.21 36.17
N ALA A 864 41.23 -43.95 35.74
CA ALA A 864 40.89 -43.62 34.36
C ALA A 864 42.02 -43.96 33.37
N ALA A 865 43.28 -43.96 33.81
CA ALA A 865 44.43 -44.33 32.99
C ALA A 865 44.73 -45.85 32.96
N CYS A 866 44.01 -46.65 33.76
CA CYS A 866 44.21 -48.10 33.83
C CYS A 866 43.44 -48.83 32.71
N GLY A 867 44.16 -49.43 31.76
CA GLY A 867 43.60 -50.36 30.77
C GLY A 867 43.32 -51.78 31.34
N PRO A 868 42.76 -52.70 30.54
CA PRO A 868 42.32 -54.04 30.99
C PRO A 868 43.42 -54.91 31.60
N GLN A 869 44.69 -54.64 31.27
CA GLN A 869 45.88 -55.31 31.81
C GLN A 869 46.22 -54.94 33.27
N HIS A 870 45.54 -53.97 33.88
CA HIS A 870 45.78 -53.51 35.24
C HIS A 870 44.63 -53.86 36.21
N GLN A 871 43.94 -54.99 35.99
CA GLN A 871 42.77 -55.41 36.79
C GLN A 871 43.06 -55.46 38.30
N ALA A 872 44.23 -55.99 38.69
CA ALA A 872 44.64 -56.04 40.11
C ALA A 872 44.85 -54.64 40.73
N LEU A 873 45.33 -53.68 39.93
CA LEU A 873 45.55 -52.30 40.36
C LEU A 873 44.21 -51.54 40.46
N GLN A 874 43.28 -51.78 39.52
CA GLN A 874 41.92 -51.21 39.55
C GLN A 874 41.15 -51.63 40.80
N THR A 875 41.18 -52.93 41.14
CA THR A 875 40.54 -53.44 42.37
C THR A 875 41.16 -52.81 43.61
N ARG A 876 42.50 -52.67 43.64
CA ARG A 876 43.21 -52.00 44.75
C ARG A 876 42.82 -50.53 44.88
N ILE A 877 42.69 -49.79 43.78
CA ILE A 877 42.26 -48.38 43.79
C ILE A 877 40.80 -48.24 44.22
N GLN A 878 39.90 -49.13 43.78
CA GLN A 878 38.49 -49.13 44.19
C GLN A 878 38.32 -49.40 45.69
N THR A 879 39.12 -50.30 46.27
CA THR A 879 39.17 -50.54 47.72
C THR A 879 39.71 -49.32 48.50
N LEU A 880 40.61 -48.54 47.90
CA LEU A 880 41.12 -47.31 48.52
C LEU A 880 40.10 -46.17 48.44
N LEU A 881 39.36 -46.05 47.34
CA LEU A 881 38.30 -45.05 47.18
C LEU A 881 37.07 -45.29 48.09
N SER A 882 36.89 -46.52 48.58
CA SER A 882 35.84 -46.87 49.55
C SER A 882 36.24 -46.60 51.00
N ASP A 883 37.48 -46.20 51.29
CA ASP A 883 37.95 -45.85 52.63
C ASP A 883 37.35 -44.49 53.11
N PRO A 884 36.57 -44.47 54.20
CA PRO A 884 35.94 -43.25 54.72
C PRO A 884 36.96 -42.20 55.20
N SER A 885 38.20 -42.57 55.53
CA SER A 885 39.25 -41.65 55.96
C SER A 885 39.72 -40.70 54.84
N ILE A 886 39.68 -41.14 53.58
CA ILE A 886 40.04 -40.34 52.41
C ILE A 886 38.92 -39.35 52.06
N LYS A 887 37.65 -39.78 52.16
CA LYS A 887 36.48 -38.89 51.98
C LYS A 887 36.41 -37.78 53.04
N LEU A 888 36.78 -38.09 54.28
CA LEU A 888 36.81 -37.11 55.38
C LEU A 888 37.97 -36.11 55.23
N TYR A 889 39.12 -36.55 54.70
CA TYR A 889 40.27 -35.69 54.40
C TYR A 889 40.00 -34.74 53.23
N ASP A 890 39.31 -35.21 52.17
CA ASP A 890 38.92 -34.40 51.00
C ASP A 890 37.82 -33.36 51.36
N TRP A 891 36.90 -33.72 52.26
CA TRP A 891 35.92 -32.80 52.85
C TRP A 891 36.59 -31.73 53.74
N ASN A 892 37.58 -32.11 54.55
CA ASN A 892 38.35 -31.19 55.38
C ASN A 892 39.31 -30.28 54.59
N GLN A 893 39.90 -30.74 53.47
CA GLN A 893 40.71 -29.92 52.56
C GLN A 893 39.87 -28.87 51.83
N LYS A 894 38.66 -29.22 51.37
CA LYS A 894 37.66 -28.26 50.84
C LYS A 894 37.22 -27.23 51.88
N CYS A 895 37.04 -27.62 53.14
CA CYS A 895 36.71 -26.69 54.22
C CYS A 895 37.91 -25.79 54.62
N ASN A 896 39.14 -26.32 54.61
CA ASN A 896 40.36 -25.55 54.95
C ASN A 896 40.80 -24.58 53.85
N THR A 897 40.52 -24.85 52.57
CA THR A 897 40.77 -23.89 51.47
C THR A 897 39.79 -22.72 51.50
N GLU A 898 38.56 -22.93 51.97
CA GLU A 898 37.59 -21.86 52.25
C GLU A 898 37.97 -21.06 53.52
N GLN A 899 38.52 -21.70 54.55
CA GLN A 899 39.00 -21.01 55.76
C GLN A 899 40.31 -20.23 55.57
N ARG A 900 41.28 -20.71 54.76
CA ARG A 900 42.51 -19.94 54.44
C ARG A 900 42.25 -18.73 53.55
N LYS A 901 41.21 -18.76 52.70
CA LYS A 901 40.73 -17.56 52.00
C LYS A 901 40.25 -16.52 53.00
N SER A 902 39.54 -16.90 54.07
CA SER A 902 38.94 -16.01 55.08
C SER A 902 39.94 -15.19 55.91
N GLU A 903 41.15 -15.69 56.18
CA GLU A 903 42.10 -15.01 57.08
C GLU A 903 43.05 -14.03 56.36
N VAL A 904 43.48 -14.38 55.14
CA VAL A 904 44.07 -13.41 54.21
C VAL A 904 43.03 -12.35 53.84
N PHE A 905 41.76 -12.77 53.67
CA PHE A 905 40.62 -11.88 53.46
C PHE A 905 40.36 -10.94 54.64
N ARG A 906 40.71 -11.24 55.90
CA ARG A 906 40.52 -10.31 57.04
C ARG A 906 41.56 -9.18 57.12
N ILE A 907 42.81 -9.46 56.74
CA ILE A 907 43.89 -8.46 56.67
C ILE A 907 43.81 -7.67 55.36
N MET A 908 43.42 -8.32 54.26
CA MET A 908 42.89 -7.62 53.09
C MET A 908 41.72 -6.76 53.53
N ILE A 909 40.66 -7.28 54.14
CA ILE A 909 39.45 -6.56 54.61
C ILE A 909 39.78 -5.31 55.41
N LYS A 910 40.84 -5.14 56.21
CA LYS A 910 41.06 -3.83 56.88
C LYS A 910 41.67 -2.77 55.96
N ARG A 911 42.60 -3.16 55.08
CA ARG A 911 43.16 -2.27 54.03
C ARG A 911 42.20 -2.08 52.87
N LEU A 912 41.64 -3.19 52.40
CA LEU A 912 40.50 -3.35 51.53
C LEU A 912 39.26 -2.71 52.13
N LEU A 913 38.97 -2.57 53.43
CA LEU A 913 37.77 -1.84 53.94
C LEU A 913 38.00 -0.34 53.87
N TYR A 914 39.22 0.15 54.06
CA TYR A 914 39.50 1.58 53.90
C TYR A 914 39.62 1.97 52.43
N THR A 915 40.31 1.16 51.62
CA THR A 915 40.32 1.31 50.18
C THR A 915 39.01 0.89 49.55
N THR A 916 38.20 -0.04 50.07
CA THR A 916 36.80 -0.29 49.65
C THR A 916 35.81 0.63 50.32
N PHE A 917 36.14 1.40 51.35
CA PHE A 917 35.26 2.48 51.78
C PHE A 917 35.45 3.68 50.86
N LEU A 918 36.68 3.97 50.45
CA LEU A 918 36.99 4.97 49.42
C LEU A 918 36.60 4.48 48.01
N ILE A 919 36.88 3.24 47.66
CA ILE A 919 36.45 2.57 46.44
C ILE A 919 34.96 2.25 46.51
N ALA A 920 34.26 2.13 47.65
CA ALA A 920 32.79 2.04 47.69
C ALA A 920 32.10 3.39 47.88
N LEU A 921 32.81 4.47 48.23
CA LEU A 921 32.36 5.85 48.03
C LEU A 921 32.58 6.29 46.58
N TRP A 922 33.63 5.79 45.92
CA TRP A 922 33.93 6.04 44.51
C TRP A 922 33.15 5.10 43.58
N ILE A 923 33.09 3.79 43.85
CA ILE A 923 32.13 2.83 43.26
C ILE A 923 30.74 3.17 43.72
N GLY A 924 30.49 3.67 44.93
CA GLY A 924 29.17 4.16 45.34
C GLY A 924 28.79 5.43 44.60
N GLY A 925 29.74 6.33 44.31
CA GLY A 925 29.54 7.52 43.49
C GLY A 925 29.46 7.22 42.00
N ILE A 926 30.18 6.21 41.51
CA ILE A 926 30.09 5.70 40.14
C ILE A 926 28.82 4.89 39.98
N ALA A 927 28.47 4.01 40.92
CA ALA A 927 27.23 3.24 40.98
C ALA A 927 26.05 4.18 41.15
N LEU A 928 26.15 5.23 41.98
CA LEU A 928 25.12 6.26 42.05
C LEU A 928 25.07 7.05 40.74
N LYS A 929 26.21 7.36 40.10
CA LYS A 929 26.21 7.97 38.76
C LYS A 929 25.71 7.02 37.68
N THR A 930 25.95 5.72 37.71
CA THR A 930 25.43 4.75 36.72
C THR A 930 24.02 4.33 37.04
N VAL A 931 23.57 4.40 38.29
CA VAL A 931 22.17 4.25 38.70
C VAL A 931 21.41 5.52 38.36
N VAL A 932 21.99 6.72 38.50
CA VAL A 932 21.36 7.98 38.12
C VAL A 932 21.39 8.15 36.60
N VAL A 933 22.51 7.92 35.93
CA VAL A 933 22.60 7.91 34.45
C VAL A 933 21.76 6.76 33.92
N GLY A 934 21.80 5.59 34.54
CA GLY A 934 20.94 4.46 34.20
C GLY A 934 19.47 4.81 34.38
N ALA A 935 19.08 5.42 35.49
CA ALA A 935 17.71 5.89 35.72
C ALA A 935 17.32 6.99 34.73
N VAL A 936 18.20 7.94 34.41
CA VAL A 936 17.95 9.00 33.42
C VAL A 936 17.84 8.41 32.01
N VAL A 937 18.68 7.45 31.64
CA VAL A 937 18.62 6.72 30.37
C VAL A 937 17.37 5.86 30.33
N THR A 938 17.02 5.14 31.40
CA THR A 938 15.78 4.36 31.50
C THR A 938 14.57 5.28 31.41
N LEU A 939 14.56 6.42 32.10
CA LEU A 939 13.50 7.43 31.99
C LEU A 939 13.43 7.99 30.57
N PHE A 940 14.55 8.26 29.92
CA PHE A 940 14.59 8.72 28.54
C PHE A 940 14.08 7.64 27.56
N VAL A 941 14.49 6.38 27.75
CA VAL A 941 14.00 5.26 26.94
C VAL A 941 12.51 5.06 27.15
N VAL A 942 12.04 5.03 28.40
CA VAL A 942 10.65 4.77 28.76
C VAL A 942 9.73 5.94 28.37
N TYR A 943 10.12 7.19 28.61
CA TYR A 943 9.26 8.36 28.42
C TYR A 943 9.53 9.13 27.12
N VAL A 944 10.59 8.82 26.37
CA VAL A 944 10.88 9.46 25.08
C VAL A 944 10.97 8.44 23.97
N ILE A 945 11.88 7.46 24.07
CA ILE A 945 12.13 6.53 22.95
C ILE A 945 10.92 5.61 22.71
N ILE A 946 10.43 4.90 23.72
CA ILE A 946 9.31 3.95 23.58
C ILE A 946 8.04 4.65 23.04
N PRO A 947 7.61 5.81 23.56
CA PRO A 947 6.46 6.53 23.00
C PRO A 947 6.66 6.99 21.56
N LEU A 948 7.88 7.43 21.19
CA LEU A 948 8.18 7.81 19.81
C LEU A 948 8.20 6.61 18.87
N ILE A 949 8.77 5.47 19.29
CA ILE A 949 8.72 4.21 18.52
C ILE A 949 7.27 3.78 18.33
N PHE A 950 6.44 3.83 19.38
CA PHE A 950 5.02 3.53 19.26
C PHE A 950 4.33 4.48 18.28
N HIS A 951 4.54 5.79 18.40
CA HIS A 951 3.93 6.81 17.53
C HIS A 951 4.25 6.61 16.05
N TYR A 952 5.51 6.33 15.72
CA TYR A 952 5.98 6.22 14.33
C TYR A 952 5.92 4.81 13.73
N SER A 953 5.53 3.77 14.49
CA SER A 953 5.46 2.39 14.01
C SER A 953 4.03 1.83 13.99
N PRO A 954 3.30 1.96 12.86
CA PRO A 954 1.99 1.33 12.66
C PRO A 954 2.01 -0.19 12.86
N SER A 955 3.13 -0.83 12.50
CA SER A 955 3.31 -2.26 12.72
C SER A 955 3.31 -2.59 14.22
N LEU A 956 4.07 -1.84 15.04
CA LEU A 956 4.10 -2.05 16.48
C LEU A 956 2.74 -1.78 17.12
N GLN A 957 2.03 -0.73 16.69
CA GLN A 957 0.68 -0.42 17.15
C GLN A 957 -0.27 -1.60 16.92
N ARG A 958 -0.25 -2.20 15.72
CA ARG A 958 -1.05 -3.39 15.39
C ARG A 958 -0.65 -4.61 16.22
N HIS A 959 0.65 -4.86 16.39
CA HIS A 959 1.13 -5.98 17.21
C HIS A 959 0.74 -5.85 18.68
N ILE A 960 0.70 -4.63 19.22
CA ILE A 960 0.29 -4.40 20.62
C ILE A 960 -1.22 -4.60 20.81
N VAL A 961 -2.06 -4.18 19.86
CA VAL A 961 -3.50 -4.39 19.96
C VAL A 961 -3.89 -5.85 19.74
N PHE A 962 -3.34 -6.48 18.70
CA PHE A 962 -3.73 -7.83 18.29
C PHE A 962 -2.86 -8.96 18.86
N LEU A 963 -1.72 -8.69 19.53
CA LEU A 963 -0.84 -9.69 20.19
C LEU A 963 -0.70 -11.06 19.49
N ASN A 964 -0.76 -11.07 18.16
CA ASN A 964 -0.96 -12.29 17.36
C ASN A 964 0.31 -13.14 17.23
N PHE A 965 1.45 -12.61 17.69
CA PHE A 965 2.73 -13.31 17.79
C PHE A 965 2.81 -14.25 19.00
N LEU A 966 1.92 -14.11 19.99
CA LEU A 966 1.90 -14.97 21.19
C LEU A 966 1.09 -16.25 20.93
N ASN A 967 1.70 -17.22 20.26
CA ASN A 967 1.07 -18.52 19.96
C ASN A 967 1.58 -19.60 20.94
N VAL A 968 1.14 -19.52 22.19
CA VAL A 968 1.52 -20.43 23.29
C VAL A 968 0.26 -20.98 23.95
N PRO A 969 0.12 -22.30 24.12
CA PRO A 969 1.03 -23.40 23.73
C PRO A 969 0.96 -23.77 22.23
N LYS A 970 1.89 -24.63 21.76
CA LYS A 970 1.80 -25.24 20.41
C LYS A 970 0.66 -26.26 20.40
N VAL A 971 -0.36 -26.00 19.60
CA VAL A 971 -1.56 -26.84 19.47
C VAL A 971 -1.61 -27.47 18.09
N ASP A 972 -2.03 -28.73 18.02
CA ASP A 972 -2.41 -29.40 16.78
C ASP A 972 -3.88 -29.10 16.47
N TYR A 973 -4.10 -28.12 15.60
CA TYR A 973 -5.45 -27.65 15.27
C TYR A 973 -6.29 -28.67 14.52
N ASP A 974 -5.66 -29.66 13.87
CA ASP A 974 -6.35 -30.72 13.14
C ASP A 974 -6.87 -31.82 14.08
N ARG A 975 -6.35 -31.89 15.31
CA ARG A 975 -6.75 -32.87 16.35
C ARG A 975 -7.22 -32.20 17.65
N PRO A 976 -8.35 -31.46 17.62
CA PRO A 976 -8.89 -30.74 18.78
C PRO A 976 -9.29 -31.66 19.96
N GLU A 977 -9.46 -32.95 19.72
CA GLU A 977 -9.67 -33.97 20.75
C GLU A 977 -8.53 -34.05 21.78
N ASN A 978 -7.29 -33.77 21.37
CA ASN A 978 -6.13 -33.71 22.28
C ASN A 978 -6.23 -32.54 23.27
N GLU A 979 -6.98 -31.50 22.90
CA GLU A 979 -7.22 -30.31 23.74
C GLU A 979 -8.49 -30.47 24.61
N GLY A 980 -9.11 -31.65 24.64
CA GLY A 980 -10.33 -31.90 25.44
C GLY A 980 -11.64 -31.52 24.74
N LEU A 981 -11.64 -31.43 23.41
CA LEU A 981 -12.82 -31.15 22.60
C LEU A 981 -13.17 -32.33 21.67
N PRO A 982 -13.64 -33.48 22.20
CA PRO A 982 -14.11 -34.59 21.38
C PRO A 982 -15.30 -34.18 20.49
N GLY A 983 -15.41 -34.77 19.31
CA GLY A 983 -16.47 -34.43 18.35
C GLY A 983 -16.30 -33.04 17.72
N THR A 984 -15.06 -32.57 17.54
CA THR A 984 -14.77 -31.27 16.91
C THR A 984 -14.06 -31.49 15.58
N ARG A 985 -14.49 -30.78 14.52
CA ARG A 985 -13.77 -30.76 13.24
C ARG A 985 -13.00 -29.46 13.04
N ASN A 986 -11.83 -29.55 12.41
CA ASN A 986 -11.08 -28.42 11.87
C ASN A 986 -11.34 -28.28 10.37
N PHE A 987 -11.54 -27.05 9.89
CA PHE A 987 -11.62 -26.74 8.47
C PHE A 987 -11.23 -25.29 8.22
N TYR A 988 -11.07 -24.92 6.95
CA TYR A 988 -10.61 -23.59 6.56
C TYR A 988 -11.65 -22.89 5.68
N LEU A 989 -11.90 -21.61 5.95
CA LEU A 989 -12.74 -20.76 5.11
C LEU A 989 -11.90 -19.70 4.40
N GLN A 990 -12.12 -19.55 3.10
CA GLN A 990 -11.49 -18.50 2.30
C GLN A 990 -12.29 -17.21 2.45
N THR A 991 -11.73 -16.19 3.12
CA THR A 991 -12.42 -14.90 3.35
C THR A 991 -12.11 -13.86 2.28
N GLU A 992 -10.92 -13.92 1.68
CA GLU A 992 -10.46 -13.10 0.54
C GLU A 992 -9.53 -13.93 -0.36
N LYS A 993 -9.17 -13.46 -1.57
CA LYS A 993 -8.34 -14.23 -2.55
C LYS A 993 -7.03 -14.83 -1.99
N GLN A 994 -6.45 -14.26 -0.93
CA GLN A 994 -5.21 -14.73 -0.29
C GLN A 994 -5.34 -14.96 1.24
N VAL A 995 -6.56 -14.87 1.79
CA VAL A 995 -6.80 -15.01 3.24
C VAL A 995 -7.67 -16.23 3.49
N LYS A 996 -7.13 -17.21 4.22
CA LYS A 996 -7.85 -18.35 4.79
C LYS A 996 -7.87 -18.22 6.31
N VAL A 997 -8.99 -18.57 6.94
CA VAL A 997 -9.12 -18.62 8.41
C VAL A 997 -9.40 -20.05 8.87
N GLY A 998 -8.71 -20.49 9.93
CA GLY A 998 -8.95 -21.79 10.56
C GLY A 998 -10.18 -21.74 11.46
N VAL A 999 -11.07 -22.72 11.32
CA VAL A 999 -12.37 -22.79 11.99
C VAL A 999 -12.55 -24.15 12.66
N TRP A 1000 -13.01 -24.14 13.90
CA TRP A 1000 -13.49 -25.30 14.63
C TRP A 1000 -15.01 -25.31 14.69
N HIS A 1001 -15.60 -26.47 14.39
CA HIS A 1001 -16.99 -26.76 14.67
C HIS A 1001 -17.05 -27.86 15.73
N ILE A 1002 -17.45 -27.45 16.94
CA ILE A 1002 -17.56 -28.27 18.14
C ILE A 1002 -19.01 -28.71 18.26
N LEU A 1003 -19.23 -30.02 18.29
CA LEU A 1003 -20.57 -30.60 18.36
C LEU A 1003 -21.19 -30.49 19.76
N PRO A 1004 -22.53 -30.43 19.84
CA PRO A 1004 -23.31 -30.67 21.05
C PRO A 1004 -22.96 -32.02 21.70
N GLU A 1005 -23.05 -32.10 23.03
CA GLU A 1005 -22.71 -33.32 23.79
C GLU A 1005 -23.52 -34.54 23.30
N SER A 1006 -24.79 -34.35 22.95
CA SER A 1006 -25.66 -35.43 22.49
C SER A 1006 -25.31 -36.00 21.11
N LEU A 1007 -24.55 -35.26 20.28
CA LEU A 1007 -24.19 -35.67 18.91
C LEU A 1007 -22.82 -36.33 18.80
N ILE A 1008 -21.99 -36.29 19.84
CA ILE A 1008 -20.61 -36.82 19.79
C ILE A 1008 -20.59 -38.30 19.41
N SER A 1009 -21.49 -39.11 19.98
CA SER A 1009 -21.57 -40.55 19.72
C SER A 1009 -22.03 -40.89 18.30
N THR A 1010 -22.66 -39.93 17.61
CA THR A 1010 -23.16 -40.09 16.23
C THR A 1010 -22.20 -39.56 15.17
N ALA A 1011 -21.10 -38.92 15.59
CA ALA A 1011 -20.14 -38.32 14.68
C ALA A 1011 -19.38 -39.40 13.87
N PRO A 1012 -19.21 -39.22 12.55
CA PRO A 1012 -18.49 -40.18 11.72
C PRO A 1012 -17.00 -40.27 12.11
N SER A 1013 -16.42 -41.46 11.99
CA SER A 1013 -15.02 -41.74 12.32
C SER A 1013 -14.03 -40.94 11.45
N GLU A 1014 -12.83 -40.72 12.00
CA GLU A 1014 -11.67 -40.19 11.27
C GLU A 1014 -11.47 -40.92 9.92
N GLY A 1015 -11.49 -40.18 8.80
CA GLY A 1015 -11.27 -40.70 7.44
C GLY A 1015 -12.51 -40.96 6.58
N SER A 1016 -13.74 -40.79 7.09
CA SER A 1016 -14.96 -40.88 6.26
C SER A 1016 -15.03 -39.75 5.22
N ALA A 1017 -15.27 -40.09 3.94
CA ALA A 1017 -15.41 -39.13 2.84
C ALA A 1017 -16.58 -38.15 3.05
N ASP A 1018 -17.62 -38.57 3.79
CA ASP A 1018 -18.83 -37.78 4.04
C ASP A 1018 -18.77 -36.98 5.35
N LYS A 1019 -17.64 -37.01 6.10
CA LYS A 1019 -17.48 -36.32 7.39
C LYS A 1019 -17.77 -34.81 7.28
N ALA A 1020 -17.28 -34.15 6.23
CA ALA A 1020 -17.50 -32.72 6.04
C ALA A 1020 -18.99 -32.38 5.85
N THR A 1021 -19.67 -33.10 4.97
CA THR A 1021 -21.09 -32.94 4.67
C THR A 1021 -21.96 -33.25 5.89
N TRP A 1022 -21.63 -34.30 6.66
CA TRP A 1022 -22.38 -34.66 7.87
C TRP A 1022 -22.33 -33.54 8.91
N TYR A 1023 -21.15 -32.97 9.19
CA TYR A 1023 -21.05 -31.87 10.14
C TYR A 1023 -21.76 -30.61 9.62
N GLU A 1024 -21.72 -30.31 8.32
CA GLU A 1024 -22.49 -29.19 7.76
C GLU A 1024 -23.99 -29.39 7.94
N ASN A 1025 -24.50 -30.59 7.66
CA ASN A 1025 -25.91 -30.94 7.85
C ASN A 1025 -26.32 -30.93 9.34
N SER A 1026 -25.40 -31.28 10.25
CA SER A 1026 -25.67 -31.29 11.69
C SER A 1026 -25.99 -29.90 12.25
N LEU A 1027 -25.61 -28.81 11.57
CA LEU A 1027 -25.94 -27.43 11.99
C LEU A 1027 -27.42 -27.10 11.81
N ALA A 1028 -28.16 -27.86 11.01
CA ALA A 1028 -29.59 -27.66 10.73
C ALA A 1028 -30.52 -28.52 11.62
N ASP A 1029 -30.02 -28.99 12.78
CA ASP A 1029 -30.72 -29.91 13.68
C ASP A 1029 -31.63 -29.22 14.74
N ASN A 1030 -31.92 -27.93 14.55
CA ASN A 1030 -32.67 -27.04 15.46
C ASN A 1030 -31.97 -26.71 16.79
N ARG A 1031 -30.74 -27.19 17.04
CA ARG A 1031 -30.01 -26.83 18.26
C ARG A 1031 -29.36 -25.46 18.12
N PRO A 1032 -29.31 -24.64 19.19
CA PRO A 1032 -28.61 -23.37 19.17
C PRO A 1032 -27.17 -23.46 18.69
N VAL A 1033 -26.74 -22.47 17.91
CA VAL A 1033 -25.36 -22.34 17.43
C VAL A 1033 -24.74 -21.09 18.02
N ILE A 1034 -23.55 -21.21 18.60
CA ILE A 1034 -22.75 -20.09 19.11
C ILE A 1034 -21.60 -19.82 18.15
N LEU A 1035 -21.56 -18.65 17.54
CA LEU A 1035 -20.37 -18.14 16.86
C LEU A 1035 -19.50 -17.37 17.86
N TYR A 1036 -18.34 -17.92 18.18
CA TYR A 1036 -17.42 -17.37 19.18
C TYR A 1036 -16.27 -16.58 18.54
N LEU A 1037 -16.13 -15.32 18.95
CA LEU A 1037 -15.09 -14.38 18.54
C LEU A 1037 -14.15 -14.12 19.72
N HIS A 1038 -12.91 -14.59 19.60
CA HIS A 1038 -11.95 -14.56 20.70
C HIS A 1038 -11.27 -13.19 20.90
N GLY A 1039 -10.68 -12.99 22.08
CA GLY A 1039 -9.90 -11.80 22.46
C GLY A 1039 -8.51 -11.70 21.80
N ASN A 1040 -7.74 -10.67 22.15
CA ASN A 1040 -6.50 -10.31 21.46
C ASN A 1040 -5.32 -11.28 21.59
N THR A 1041 -5.31 -12.20 22.56
CA THR A 1041 -4.14 -13.09 22.77
C THR A 1041 -4.38 -14.52 22.32
N SER A 1042 -3.33 -15.19 21.84
CA SER A 1042 -3.30 -16.63 21.53
C SER A 1042 -4.42 -17.06 20.58
N SER A 1043 -4.75 -18.36 20.53
CA SER A 1043 -5.63 -18.96 19.53
C SER A 1043 -6.95 -19.48 20.08
N ARG A 1044 -7.84 -19.93 19.19
CA ARG A 1044 -9.10 -20.60 19.53
C ARG A 1044 -8.94 -21.77 20.50
N ALA A 1045 -7.75 -22.33 20.66
CA ALA A 1045 -7.38 -23.43 21.56
C ALA A 1045 -6.96 -23.01 22.97
N THR A 1046 -7.10 -21.75 23.37
CA THR A 1046 -6.67 -21.34 24.72
C THR A 1046 -7.55 -21.98 25.81
N ALA A 1047 -6.94 -22.51 26.89
CA ALA A 1047 -7.62 -23.31 27.93
C ALA A 1047 -8.95 -22.72 28.47
N HIS A 1048 -9.00 -21.43 28.82
CA HIS A 1048 -10.24 -20.80 29.32
C HIS A 1048 -11.38 -20.78 28.28
N ARG A 1049 -11.04 -20.73 26.98
CA ARG A 1049 -11.99 -20.78 25.87
C ARG A 1049 -12.51 -22.21 25.72
N ILE A 1050 -11.63 -23.20 25.84
CA ILE A 1050 -12.00 -24.63 25.87
C ILE A 1050 -12.96 -24.91 27.04
N GLU A 1051 -12.72 -24.33 28.22
CA GLU A 1051 -13.65 -24.42 29.36
C GLU A 1051 -15.03 -23.85 29.01
N LEU A 1052 -15.09 -22.68 28.36
CA LEU A 1052 -16.36 -22.09 27.90
C LEU A 1052 -17.06 -22.95 26.83
N TYR A 1053 -16.33 -23.44 25.82
CA TYR A 1053 -16.89 -24.31 24.79
C TYR A 1053 -17.47 -25.58 25.40
N ASN A 1054 -16.81 -26.15 26.40
CA ASN A 1054 -17.29 -27.29 27.17
C ASN A 1054 -18.61 -26.98 27.90
N VAL A 1055 -18.75 -25.80 28.48
CA VAL A 1055 -19.99 -25.37 29.13
C VAL A 1055 -21.12 -25.27 28.11
N LEU A 1056 -20.89 -24.60 26.98
CA LEU A 1056 -21.87 -24.43 25.91
C LEU A 1056 -22.26 -25.77 25.25
N ARG A 1057 -21.29 -26.66 25.03
CA ARG A 1057 -21.51 -28.02 24.52
C ARG A 1057 -22.37 -28.86 25.46
N LYS A 1058 -22.13 -28.78 26.77
CA LYS A 1058 -22.95 -29.46 27.79
C LYS A 1058 -24.38 -28.91 27.88
N MET A 1059 -24.60 -27.68 27.40
CA MET A 1059 -25.95 -27.13 27.19
C MET A 1059 -26.60 -27.61 25.89
N ASP A 1060 -25.91 -28.50 25.16
CA ASP A 1060 -26.31 -29.09 23.89
C ASP A 1060 -26.34 -28.07 22.73
N TYR A 1061 -25.38 -27.15 22.70
CA TYR A 1061 -25.21 -26.15 21.63
C TYR A 1061 -24.05 -26.50 20.70
N HIS A 1062 -24.18 -26.16 19.42
CA HIS A 1062 -23.06 -26.14 18.48
C HIS A 1062 -22.19 -24.92 18.78
N VAL A 1063 -20.87 -25.07 18.75
CA VAL A 1063 -19.94 -23.93 18.89
C VAL A 1063 -19.05 -23.84 17.66
N ILE A 1064 -19.08 -22.69 17.00
CA ILE A 1064 -18.20 -22.33 15.90
C ILE A 1064 -17.18 -21.32 16.41
N ALA A 1065 -15.91 -21.70 16.48
CA ALA A 1065 -14.82 -20.84 16.91
C ALA A 1065 -13.77 -20.75 15.81
N PHE A 1066 -13.29 -19.56 15.49
CA PHE A 1066 -12.29 -19.37 14.43
C PHE A 1066 -11.20 -18.40 14.87
N ASP A 1067 -10.02 -18.51 14.26
CA ASP A 1067 -8.92 -17.57 14.46
C ASP A 1067 -8.88 -16.54 13.34
N TYR A 1068 -8.77 -15.25 13.68
CA TYR A 1068 -8.69 -14.17 12.69
C TYR A 1068 -7.45 -14.30 11.80
N ARG A 1069 -7.41 -13.57 10.67
CA ARG A 1069 -6.18 -13.44 9.88
C ARG A 1069 -4.97 -13.06 10.76
N GLY A 1070 -3.85 -13.73 10.56
CA GLY A 1070 -2.61 -13.52 11.31
C GLY A 1070 -2.53 -14.23 12.67
N TYR A 1071 -3.53 -15.01 13.07
CA TYR A 1071 -3.50 -15.85 14.27
C TYR A 1071 -3.37 -17.34 13.90
N ALA A 1072 -2.77 -18.13 14.81
CA ALA A 1072 -2.78 -19.59 14.76
C ALA A 1072 -2.36 -20.18 13.39
N ASP A 1073 -3.19 -21.03 12.80
CA ASP A 1073 -3.07 -21.67 11.49
C ASP A 1073 -3.81 -20.91 10.36
N SER A 1074 -4.39 -19.74 10.67
CA SER A 1074 -4.95 -18.81 9.67
C SER A 1074 -3.84 -18.14 8.85
N SER A 1075 -4.17 -17.60 7.67
CA SER A 1075 -3.21 -16.91 6.80
C SER A 1075 -2.36 -15.90 7.56
N ALA A 1076 -1.03 -15.94 7.37
CA ALA A 1076 -0.05 -15.06 8.01
C ALA A 1076 -0.07 -13.62 7.44
N VAL A 1077 -1.24 -12.99 7.51
CA VAL A 1077 -1.50 -11.61 7.09
C VAL A 1077 -1.72 -10.75 8.33
N GLN A 1078 -1.08 -9.59 8.41
CA GLN A 1078 -1.18 -8.71 9.57
C GLN A 1078 -2.65 -8.32 9.83
N PRO A 1079 -3.19 -8.53 11.04
CA PRO A 1079 -4.56 -8.15 11.37
C PRO A 1079 -4.73 -6.62 11.41
N ASN A 1080 -5.90 -6.18 10.97
CA ASN A 1080 -6.43 -4.82 11.11
C ASN A 1080 -7.94 -4.91 11.35
N GLU A 1081 -8.57 -3.85 11.85
CA GLU A 1081 -9.98 -3.87 12.23
C GLU A 1081 -10.92 -4.27 11.07
N PRO A 1082 -10.89 -3.62 9.88
CA PRO A 1082 -11.77 -4.01 8.77
C PRO A 1082 -11.59 -5.47 8.35
N GLY A 1083 -10.35 -5.97 8.38
CA GLY A 1083 -10.01 -7.32 8.01
C GLY A 1083 -10.56 -8.37 8.97
N VAL A 1084 -10.40 -8.17 10.29
CA VAL A 1084 -10.93 -9.13 11.29
C VAL A 1084 -12.46 -9.09 11.37
N VAL A 1085 -13.07 -7.92 11.14
CA VAL A 1085 -14.54 -7.77 11.04
C VAL A 1085 -15.06 -8.47 9.77
N HIS A 1086 -14.36 -8.33 8.64
CA HIS A 1086 -14.70 -9.05 7.42
C HIS A 1086 -14.60 -10.56 7.60
N ASP A 1087 -13.52 -11.05 8.23
CA ASP A 1087 -13.35 -12.48 8.53
C ASP A 1087 -14.54 -12.99 9.37
N ALA A 1088 -14.95 -12.26 10.41
CA ALA A 1088 -16.11 -12.59 11.23
C ALA A 1088 -17.42 -12.64 10.43
N LYS A 1089 -17.66 -11.67 9.53
CA LYS A 1089 -18.87 -11.66 8.68
C LYS A 1089 -18.90 -12.84 7.72
N VAL A 1090 -17.76 -13.25 7.17
CA VAL A 1090 -17.69 -14.42 6.28
C VAL A 1090 -17.99 -15.71 7.05
N VAL A 1091 -17.40 -15.90 8.22
CA VAL A 1091 -17.68 -17.07 9.07
C VAL A 1091 -19.14 -17.07 9.51
N TYR A 1092 -19.68 -15.92 9.93
CA TYR A 1092 -21.10 -15.77 10.28
C TYR A 1092 -22.02 -16.21 9.13
N ARG A 1093 -21.79 -15.71 7.90
CA ARG A 1093 -22.60 -16.09 6.73
C ARG A 1093 -22.46 -17.56 6.38
N TYR A 1094 -21.26 -18.14 6.53
CA TYR A 1094 -21.07 -19.59 6.35
C TYR A 1094 -21.92 -20.39 7.35
N VAL A 1095 -21.88 -20.02 8.63
CA VAL A 1095 -22.68 -20.70 9.66
C VAL A 1095 -24.18 -20.51 9.40
N ARG A 1096 -24.60 -19.27 9.15
CA ARG A 1096 -26.01 -18.89 8.87
C ARG A 1096 -26.60 -19.69 7.71
N LYS A 1097 -25.81 -19.92 6.65
CA LYS A 1097 -26.21 -20.73 5.48
C LYS A 1097 -26.53 -22.19 5.86
N HIS A 1098 -25.81 -22.77 6.83
CA HIS A 1098 -25.94 -24.18 7.20
C HIS A 1098 -26.81 -24.40 8.46
N CYS A 1099 -27.15 -23.34 9.20
CA CYS A 1099 -27.97 -23.40 10.41
C CYS A 1099 -29.34 -22.71 10.26
N ALA A 1100 -29.93 -22.71 9.05
CA ALA A 1100 -31.14 -21.95 8.73
C ALA A 1100 -32.32 -22.21 9.71
N SER A 1101 -32.43 -23.43 10.22
CA SER A 1101 -33.47 -23.86 11.17
C SER A 1101 -33.10 -23.67 12.66
N SER A 1102 -31.86 -23.28 12.96
CA SER A 1102 -31.28 -23.21 14.29
C SER A 1102 -31.02 -21.76 14.72
N PRO A 1103 -31.26 -21.37 15.99
CA PRO A 1103 -30.97 -20.02 16.45
C PRO A 1103 -29.45 -19.79 16.56
N LEU A 1104 -28.95 -18.79 15.82
CA LEU A 1104 -27.52 -18.43 15.80
C LEU A 1104 -27.25 -17.24 16.74
N PHE A 1105 -26.43 -17.45 17.76
CA PHE A 1105 -25.98 -16.44 18.70
C PHE A 1105 -24.52 -16.07 18.43
N VAL A 1106 -24.17 -14.80 18.62
CA VAL A 1106 -22.78 -14.31 18.47
C VAL A 1106 -22.23 -13.99 19.85
N TRP A 1107 -21.05 -14.51 20.17
CA TRP A 1107 -20.37 -14.28 21.44
C TRP A 1107 -19.00 -13.65 21.20
N GLY A 1108 -18.75 -12.46 21.73
CA GLY A 1108 -17.46 -11.80 21.72
C GLY A 1108 -16.83 -11.76 23.11
N HIS A 1109 -15.53 -12.04 23.22
CA HIS A 1109 -14.77 -11.88 24.46
C HIS A 1109 -13.64 -10.86 24.30
N SER A 1110 -13.52 -9.90 25.23
CA SER A 1110 -12.44 -8.90 25.24
C SER A 1110 -12.35 -8.15 23.90
N LEU A 1111 -11.24 -8.18 23.16
CA LEU A 1111 -11.14 -7.64 21.78
C LEU A 1111 -12.26 -8.15 20.85
N GLY A 1112 -12.67 -9.41 20.99
CA GLY A 1112 -13.78 -10.00 20.24
C GLY A 1112 -15.12 -9.31 20.47
N THR A 1113 -15.30 -8.56 21.57
CA THR A 1113 -16.50 -7.73 21.78
C THR A 1113 -16.57 -6.55 20.81
N GLY A 1114 -15.42 -5.93 20.51
CA GLY A 1114 -15.31 -4.88 19.49
C GLY A 1114 -15.55 -5.44 18.09
N VAL A 1115 -14.95 -6.59 17.77
CA VAL A 1115 -15.13 -7.26 16.47
C VAL A 1115 -16.58 -7.70 16.28
N SER A 1116 -17.18 -8.36 17.27
CA SER A 1116 -18.56 -8.86 17.19
C SER A 1116 -19.59 -7.73 17.17
N THR A 1117 -19.41 -6.66 17.97
CA THR A 1117 -20.33 -5.51 17.95
C THR A 1117 -20.28 -4.81 16.58
N HIS A 1118 -19.09 -4.63 16.01
CA HIS A 1118 -18.93 -4.04 14.68
C HIS A 1118 -19.55 -4.97 13.62
N ALA A 1119 -19.18 -6.25 13.60
CA ALA A 1119 -19.69 -7.22 12.62
C ALA A 1119 -21.22 -7.38 12.71
N VAL A 1120 -21.79 -7.51 13.92
CA VAL A 1120 -23.24 -7.64 14.11
C VAL A 1120 -23.96 -6.34 13.82
N GLY A 1121 -23.39 -5.18 14.15
CA GLY A 1121 -23.94 -3.88 13.75
C GLY A 1121 -24.05 -3.78 12.23
N ASP A 1122 -22.97 -4.11 11.52
CA ASP A 1122 -22.94 -4.20 10.06
C ASP A 1122 -23.97 -5.19 9.51
N LEU A 1123 -24.04 -6.40 10.06
CA LEU A 1123 -24.97 -7.44 9.62
C LEU A 1123 -26.43 -7.00 9.85
N CYS A 1124 -26.73 -6.37 11.00
CA CYS A 1124 -28.07 -5.83 11.27
C CYS A 1124 -28.44 -4.72 10.28
N LEU A 1125 -27.48 -3.87 9.87
CA LEU A 1125 -27.67 -2.87 8.79
C LEU A 1125 -27.81 -3.52 7.40
N GLU A 1126 -27.31 -4.74 7.25
CA GLU A 1126 -27.49 -5.60 6.09
C GLU A 1126 -28.79 -6.43 6.13
N GLY A 1127 -29.61 -6.30 7.18
CA GLY A 1127 -30.86 -7.02 7.34
C GLY A 1127 -30.71 -8.45 7.88
N ASP A 1128 -29.50 -8.89 8.24
CA ASP A 1128 -29.26 -10.20 8.85
C ASP A 1128 -28.84 -10.02 10.31
N HIS A 1129 -29.65 -10.50 11.25
CA HIS A 1129 -29.37 -10.35 12.66
C HIS A 1129 -29.30 -11.70 13.40
N PRO A 1130 -28.27 -11.91 14.24
CA PRO A 1130 -28.21 -13.08 15.11
C PRO A 1130 -29.39 -13.09 16.07
N ALA A 1131 -29.72 -14.25 16.63
CA ALA A 1131 -30.72 -14.41 17.68
C ALA A 1131 -30.38 -13.57 18.92
N ALA A 1132 -29.11 -13.46 19.29
CA ALA A 1132 -28.62 -12.50 20.28
C ALA A 1132 -27.11 -12.24 20.12
N LEU A 1133 -26.65 -11.15 20.73
CA LEU A 1133 -25.23 -10.80 20.87
C LEU A 1133 -24.84 -10.87 22.36
N VAL A 1134 -23.83 -11.67 22.68
CA VAL A 1134 -23.23 -11.76 24.02
C VAL A 1134 -21.85 -11.09 24.00
N LEU A 1135 -21.63 -10.16 24.93
CA LEU A 1135 -20.40 -9.40 25.08
C LEU A 1135 -19.80 -9.69 26.46
N GLU A 1136 -18.72 -10.46 26.48
CA GLU A 1136 -18.00 -10.82 27.70
C GLU A 1136 -16.77 -9.93 27.89
N SER A 1137 -16.72 -9.24 29.05
CA SER A 1137 -15.69 -8.25 29.41
C SER A 1137 -15.48 -7.18 28.32
N PRO A 1138 -16.52 -6.44 27.89
CA PRO A 1138 -16.41 -5.50 26.78
C PRO A 1138 -15.86 -4.13 27.16
N PHE A 1139 -15.30 -3.44 26.16
CA PHE A 1139 -14.98 -2.02 26.21
C PHE A 1139 -15.88 -1.21 25.28
N ASN A 1140 -16.06 0.08 25.57
CA ASN A 1140 -16.89 0.98 24.76
C ASN A 1140 -16.20 1.45 23.47
N ASN A 1141 -14.88 1.73 23.52
CA ASN A 1141 -14.04 1.94 22.35
C ASN A 1141 -12.56 1.65 22.68
N ILE A 1142 -11.72 1.36 21.67
CA ILE A 1142 -10.32 0.95 21.92
C ILE A 1142 -9.46 2.06 22.51
N LYS A 1143 -9.82 3.34 22.30
CA LYS A 1143 -9.06 4.50 22.79
C LYS A 1143 -9.21 4.64 24.30
N ASP A 1144 -10.43 4.51 24.80
CA ASP A 1144 -10.73 4.48 26.23
C ASP A 1144 -10.08 3.26 26.85
N GLU A 1145 -10.16 2.10 26.21
CA GLU A 1145 -9.48 0.90 26.68
C GLU A 1145 -7.99 1.14 26.86
N ILE A 1146 -7.27 1.63 25.84
CA ILE A 1146 -5.83 1.89 25.93
C ILE A 1146 -5.50 2.99 26.93
N LYS A 1147 -6.34 4.03 27.05
CA LYS A 1147 -6.15 5.11 28.05
C LYS A 1147 -6.29 4.60 29.48
N PHE A 1148 -7.22 3.68 29.71
CA PHE A 1148 -7.53 3.16 31.05
C PHE A 1148 -6.82 1.83 31.37
N HIS A 1149 -6.21 1.18 30.38
CA HIS A 1149 -5.47 -0.08 30.52
C HIS A 1149 -4.33 0.05 31.56
N PRO A 1150 -4.07 -0.98 32.39
CA PRO A 1150 -3.00 -0.93 33.39
C PRO A 1150 -1.61 -0.63 32.81
N LEU A 1151 -1.29 -1.14 31.62
CA LEU A 1151 0.02 -0.92 30.99
C LEU A 1151 0.27 0.55 30.58
N SER A 1152 -0.78 1.34 30.34
CA SER A 1152 -0.64 2.75 29.99
C SER A 1152 -0.60 3.67 31.20
N SER A 1153 -0.81 3.15 32.42
CA SER A 1153 -0.85 3.91 33.67
C SER A 1153 0.40 4.78 33.88
N ILE A 1154 1.58 4.27 33.50
CA ILE A 1154 2.88 4.96 33.58
C ILE A 1154 2.92 6.17 32.63
N PHE A 1155 2.25 6.08 31.48
CA PHE A 1155 2.24 7.11 30.44
C PHE A 1155 1.03 8.06 30.53
N ARG A 1156 -0.02 7.71 31.28
CA ARG A 1156 -1.32 8.42 31.31
C ARG A 1156 -1.20 9.90 31.67
N LYS A 1157 -0.25 10.26 32.54
CA LYS A 1157 -0.05 11.65 33.00
C LYS A 1157 0.94 12.44 32.14
N MET A 1158 1.49 11.85 31.08
CA MET A 1158 2.45 12.53 30.22
C MET A 1158 1.79 13.64 29.39
N PRO A 1159 2.47 14.79 29.20
CA PRO A 1159 2.08 15.77 28.20
C PRO A 1159 2.03 15.11 26.82
N LYS A 1160 0.97 15.38 26.05
CA LYS A 1160 0.77 14.84 24.69
C LYS A 1160 0.52 13.32 24.60
N PHE A 1161 0.08 12.64 25.67
CA PHE A 1161 -0.33 11.23 25.63
C PHE A 1161 -1.27 10.91 24.45
N GLU A 1162 -2.25 11.78 24.18
CA GLU A 1162 -3.18 11.59 23.06
C GLU A 1162 -2.47 11.59 21.70
N TRP A 1163 -1.50 12.48 21.49
CA TRP A 1163 -0.72 12.54 20.25
C TRP A 1163 0.26 11.35 20.15
N LEU A 1164 0.87 10.93 21.24
CA LEU A 1164 1.84 9.82 21.26
C LEU A 1164 1.18 8.45 21.06
N PHE A 1165 0.02 8.20 21.68
CA PHE A 1165 -0.58 6.87 21.73
C PHE A 1165 -1.94 6.78 21.04
N LEU A 1166 -2.86 7.72 21.24
CA LEU A 1166 -4.24 7.57 20.76
C LEU A 1166 -4.44 7.96 19.28
N GLN A 1167 -3.85 9.08 18.84
CA GLN A 1167 -3.95 9.53 17.44
C GLN A 1167 -3.32 8.56 16.44
N PRO A 1168 -2.13 7.97 16.69
CA PRO A 1168 -1.52 7.03 15.76
C PRO A 1168 -2.36 5.76 15.56
N LEU A 1169 -3.04 5.29 16.60
CA LEU A 1169 -3.93 4.11 16.51
C LEU A 1169 -5.11 4.36 15.55
N SER A 1170 -5.76 5.53 15.66
CA SER A 1170 -6.78 5.94 14.69
C SER A 1170 -6.22 6.07 13.29
N ALA A 1171 -5.04 6.67 13.15
CA ALA A 1171 -4.38 6.80 11.85
C ALA A 1171 -4.02 5.43 11.23
N SER A 1172 -3.78 4.41 12.07
CA SER A 1172 -3.51 3.03 11.66
C SER A 1172 -4.77 2.20 11.37
N GLY A 1173 -5.96 2.80 11.50
CA GLY A 1173 -7.25 2.18 11.22
C GLY A 1173 -7.69 1.17 12.29
N ILE A 1174 -7.35 1.42 13.56
CA ILE A 1174 -7.79 0.63 14.72
C ILE A 1174 -8.54 1.57 15.67
N ASP A 1175 -9.86 1.53 15.63
CA ASP A 1175 -10.75 2.38 16.42
C ASP A 1175 -11.75 1.59 17.28
N PHE A 1176 -12.20 0.40 16.83
CA PHE A 1176 -13.20 -0.48 17.45
C PHE A 1176 -14.23 0.27 18.31
N ARG A 1177 -15.08 1.06 17.65
CA ARG A 1177 -16.02 1.97 18.33
C ARG A 1177 -17.32 1.27 18.68
N SER A 1178 -17.25 0.31 19.62
CA SER A 1178 -18.43 -0.47 20.06
C SER A 1178 -19.60 0.45 20.45
N GLU A 1179 -19.33 1.59 21.06
CA GLU A 1179 -20.34 2.58 21.47
C GLU A 1179 -21.07 3.30 20.31
N GLU A 1180 -20.50 3.27 19.10
CA GLU A 1180 -21.14 3.72 17.86
C GLU A 1180 -21.87 2.54 17.20
N HIS A 1181 -21.19 1.40 17.00
CA HIS A 1181 -21.76 0.24 16.31
C HIS A 1181 -22.94 -0.41 17.05
N ILE A 1182 -22.95 -0.35 18.39
CA ILE A 1182 -24.03 -0.92 19.21
C ILE A 1182 -25.39 -0.26 18.94
N ALA A 1183 -25.41 0.97 18.41
CA ALA A 1183 -26.65 1.65 18.00
C ALA A 1183 -27.40 0.91 16.89
N HIS A 1184 -26.65 0.18 16.06
CA HIS A 1184 -27.16 -0.56 14.91
C HIS A 1184 -27.50 -2.01 15.24
N VAL A 1185 -27.12 -2.51 16.42
CA VAL A 1185 -27.41 -3.89 16.83
C VAL A 1185 -28.89 -4.04 17.18
N ALA A 1186 -29.64 -4.68 16.28
CA ALA A 1186 -31.07 -4.95 16.45
C ALA A 1186 -31.36 -6.18 17.33
N ALA A 1187 -30.38 -7.08 17.52
CA ALA A 1187 -30.53 -8.28 18.34
C ALA A 1187 -30.54 -7.96 19.85
N PRO A 1188 -31.18 -8.78 20.71
CA PRO A 1188 -30.98 -8.74 22.16
C PRO A 1188 -29.49 -8.77 22.51
N VAL A 1189 -29.07 -7.93 23.46
CA VAL A 1189 -27.65 -7.83 23.88
C VAL A 1189 -27.53 -8.22 25.33
N LEU A 1190 -26.63 -9.17 25.62
CA LEU A 1190 -26.21 -9.55 26.96
C LEU A 1190 -24.78 -9.12 27.19
N ILE A 1191 -24.55 -8.30 28.21
CA ILE A 1191 -23.21 -7.90 28.64
C ILE A 1191 -22.88 -8.64 29.94
N LEU A 1192 -21.78 -9.38 29.95
CA LEU A 1192 -21.25 -10.09 31.12
C LEU A 1192 -19.94 -9.42 31.53
N HIS A 1193 -19.80 -8.99 32.78
CA HIS A 1193 -18.56 -8.37 33.25
C HIS A 1193 -18.28 -8.64 34.72
N ALA A 1194 -17.07 -9.10 35.05
CA ALA A 1194 -16.63 -9.24 36.43
C ALA A 1194 -16.09 -7.91 36.98
N GLU A 1195 -16.41 -7.56 38.23
CA GLU A 1195 -15.94 -6.35 38.90
C GLU A 1195 -14.42 -6.37 39.17
N ASP A 1196 -13.83 -7.56 39.30
CA ASP A 1196 -12.40 -7.79 39.52
C ASP A 1196 -11.59 -7.94 38.21
N ASP A 1197 -12.14 -7.51 37.08
CA ASP A 1197 -11.42 -7.46 35.81
C ASP A 1197 -10.32 -6.38 35.84
N LEU A 1198 -9.07 -6.86 35.89
CA LEU A 1198 -7.87 -6.02 35.87
C LEU A 1198 -7.36 -5.72 34.46
N VAL A 1199 -7.93 -6.34 33.41
CA VAL A 1199 -7.50 -6.13 32.02
C VAL A 1199 -8.36 -5.05 31.39
N VAL A 1200 -9.67 -5.30 31.26
CA VAL A 1200 -10.65 -4.34 30.76
C VAL A 1200 -11.38 -3.74 31.96
N PRO A 1201 -11.25 -2.43 32.24
CA PRO A 1201 -11.90 -1.84 33.42
C PRO A 1201 -13.42 -1.97 33.36
N PHE A 1202 -14.03 -2.51 34.43
CA PHE A 1202 -15.49 -2.68 34.58
C PHE A 1202 -16.34 -1.46 34.19
N SER A 1203 -15.81 -0.26 34.46
CA SER A 1203 -16.46 1.01 34.09
C SER A 1203 -16.69 1.17 32.58
N LEU A 1204 -15.85 0.58 31.72
CA LEU A 1204 -15.99 0.70 30.26
C LEU A 1204 -17.14 -0.14 29.73
N GLY A 1205 -17.33 -1.36 30.25
CA GLY A 1205 -18.51 -2.16 29.92
C GLY A 1205 -19.80 -1.54 30.44
N LYS A 1206 -19.79 -0.94 31.65
CA LYS A 1206 -20.93 -0.16 32.15
C LYS A 1206 -21.23 1.05 31.27
N LYS A 1207 -20.20 1.75 30.80
CA LYS A 1207 -20.34 2.88 29.85
C LYS A 1207 -20.95 2.42 28.53
N LEU A 1208 -20.53 1.26 28.00
CA LEU A 1208 -21.13 0.67 26.80
C LEU A 1208 -22.60 0.31 27.02
N TYR A 1209 -22.94 -0.27 28.17
CA TYR A 1209 -24.32 -0.58 28.54
C TYR A 1209 -25.22 0.66 28.58
N GLU A 1210 -24.81 1.69 29.31
CA GLU A 1210 -25.54 2.96 29.41
C GLU A 1210 -25.68 3.63 28.04
N ARG A 1211 -24.64 3.53 27.20
CA ARG A 1211 -24.72 4.03 25.82
C ARG A 1211 -25.75 3.23 25.03
N ALA A 1212 -25.67 1.90 25.04
CA ALA A 1212 -26.55 1.01 24.30
C ALA A 1212 -28.03 1.24 24.65
N GLN A 1213 -28.36 1.47 25.91
CA GLN A 1213 -29.71 1.85 26.33
C GLN A 1213 -30.19 3.18 25.75
N LYS A 1214 -29.29 4.13 25.53
CA LYS A 1214 -29.61 5.48 25.04
C LYS A 1214 -29.71 5.57 23.53
N VAL A 1215 -28.88 4.81 22.79
CA VAL A 1215 -28.74 4.97 21.33
C VAL A 1215 -29.51 3.95 20.51
N ARG A 1216 -29.81 2.78 21.09
CA ARG A 1216 -30.64 1.78 20.41
C ARG A 1216 -32.08 2.28 20.36
N SER A 1217 -32.79 1.93 19.29
CA SER A 1217 -34.21 2.28 19.14
C SER A 1217 -35.00 1.85 20.38
N SER A 1218 -36.00 2.63 20.79
CA SER A 1218 -36.92 2.24 21.87
C SER A 1218 -37.70 0.96 21.56
N SER A 1219 -37.75 0.56 20.28
CA SER A 1219 -38.34 -0.71 19.82
C SER A 1219 -37.36 -1.89 19.83
N ALA A 1220 -36.06 -1.67 20.07
CA ALA A 1220 -35.07 -2.74 20.11
C ALA A 1220 -35.19 -3.55 21.41
N PRO A 1221 -34.94 -4.87 21.38
CA PRO A 1221 -34.93 -5.68 22.59
C PRO A 1221 -33.96 -5.14 23.65
N PRO A 1222 -34.32 -5.22 24.94
CA PRO A 1222 -33.56 -4.60 26.01
C PRO A 1222 -32.12 -5.14 26.06
N VAL A 1223 -31.20 -4.28 26.48
CA VAL A 1223 -29.84 -4.68 26.84
C VAL A 1223 -29.87 -5.20 28.27
N THR A 1224 -29.33 -6.39 28.50
CA THR A 1224 -29.15 -6.97 29.83
C THR A 1224 -27.68 -6.83 30.23
N PHE A 1225 -27.42 -6.33 31.43
CA PHE A 1225 -26.07 -6.26 32.01
C PHE A 1225 -26.03 -7.11 33.27
N ILE A 1226 -25.09 -8.05 33.31
CA ILE A 1226 -24.88 -8.93 34.45
C ILE A 1226 -23.47 -8.67 34.97
N ASP A 1227 -23.41 -8.05 36.14
CA ASP A 1227 -22.19 -7.89 36.90
C ASP A 1227 -21.92 -9.12 37.77
N PHE A 1228 -20.67 -9.60 37.75
CA PHE A 1228 -20.21 -10.61 38.69
C PHE A 1228 -19.37 -9.96 39.77
N SER A 1229 -19.81 -10.07 41.02
CA SER A 1229 -19.14 -9.44 42.15
C SER A 1229 -17.68 -9.89 42.28
N ALA A 1230 -16.79 -8.96 42.60
CA ALA A 1230 -15.34 -9.19 42.75
C ALA A 1230 -14.99 -10.34 43.73
N ARG A 1231 -15.88 -10.66 44.67
CA ARG A 1231 -15.69 -11.75 45.65
C ARG A 1231 -15.55 -13.15 45.03
N HIS A 1232 -16.04 -13.34 43.80
CA HIS A 1232 -16.04 -14.65 43.14
C HIS A 1232 -14.72 -14.95 42.40
N GLY A 1233 -13.88 -13.94 42.13
CA GLY A 1233 -12.55 -14.14 41.56
C GLY A 1233 -12.53 -14.56 40.08
N TYR A 1234 -13.56 -14.22 39.30
CA TYR A 1234 -13.66 -14.60 37.88
C TYR A 1234 -12.73 -13.80 36.98
N ALA A 1235 -12.38 -12.57 37.39
CA ALA A 1235 -11.49 -11.67 36.65
C ALA A 1235 -11.89 -11.56 35.16
N HIS A 1236 -10.90 -11.36 34.27
CA HIS A 1236 -11.14 -11.06 32.86
C HIS A 1236 -11.73 -12.21 32.02
N LYS A 1237 -11.51 -13.47 32.42
CA LYS A 1237 -11.62 -14.63 31.51
C LYS A 1237 -12.22 -15.91 32.11
N TYR A 1238 -12.69 -15.88 33.35
CA TYR A 1238 -13.22 -17.06 34.04
C TYR A 1238 -14.69 -16.94 34.43
N ILE A 1239 -15.45 -16.07 33.78
CA ILE A 1239 -16.92 -15.99 33.95
C ILE A 1239 -17.57 -17.34 33.59
N CYS A 1240 -16.98 -18.10 32.67
CA CYS A 1240 -17.40 -19.46 32.33
C CYS A 1240 -17.45 -20.45 33.53
N ARG A 1241 -16.78 -20.14 34.65
CA ARG A 1241 -16.78 -20.95 35.87
C ARG A 1241 -17.92 -20.62 36.84
N ALA A 1242 -18.74 -19.63 36.53
CA ALA A 1242 -19.90 -19.30 37.37
C ALA A 1242 -20.97 -20.41 37.26
N PRO A 1243 -21.34 -21.07 38.37
CA PRO A 1243 -22.29 -22.18 38.33
C PRO A 1243 -23.69 -21.76 37.86
N GLU A 1244 -24.05 -20.49 38.05
CA GLU A 1244 -25.29 -19.88 37.59
C GLU A 1244 -25.31 -19.50 36.09
N LEU A 1245 -24.15 -19.45 35.40
CA LEU A 1245 -24.06 -19.00 34.00
C LEU A 1245 -24.92 -19.84 33.03
N PRO A 1246 -24.92 -21.19 33.07
CA PRO A 1246 -25.77 -21.98 32.16
C PRO A 1246 -27.26 -21.69 32.31
N GLY A 1247 -27.71 -21.40 33.54
CA GLY A 1247 -29.10 -21.01 33.81
C GLY A 1247 -29.42 -19.64 33.20
N MET A 1248 -28.55 -18.64 33.44
CA MET A 1248 -28.71 -17.31 32.87
C MET A 1248 -28.71 -17.30 31.34
N LEU A 1249 -27.81 -18.07 30.71
CA LEU A 1249 -27.75 -18.18 29.25
C LEU A 1249 -29.01 -18.83 28.70
N ARG A 1250 -29.53 -19.89 29.35
CA ARG A 1250 -30.78 -20.54 28.93
C ARG A 1250 -31.96 -19.57 29.00
N ASP A 1251 -32.09 -18.82 30.10
CA ASP A 1251 -33.15 -17.83 30.28
C ASP A 1251 -33.05 -16.66 29.30
N PHE A 1252 -31.84 -16.20 29.01
CA PHE A 1252 -31.63 -15.11 28.05
C PHE A 1252 -31.87 -15.57 26.61
N PHE A 1253 -31.34 -16.73 26.22
CA PHE A 1253 -31.52 -17.27 24.89
C PHE A 1253 -32.96 -17.69 24.61
N SER A 1254 -33.68 -18.26 25.59
CA SER A 1254 -35.10 -18.60 25.40
C SER A 1254 -35.93 -17.34 25.12
N LYS A 1255 -35.76 -16.27 25.91
CA LYS A 1255 -36.41 -14.98 25.71
C LYS A 1255 -36.03 -14.33 24.38
N ALA A 1256 -34.78 -14.47 23.96
CA ALA A 1256 -34.31 -13.96 22.68
C ALA A 1256 -34.95 -14.69 21.48
N THR A 1257 -35.31 -15.97 21.65
CA THR A 1257 -35.96 -16.78 20.61
C THR A 1257 -37.50 -16.75 20.66
N GLU A 1258 -38.12 -16.48 21.82
CA GLU A 1258 -39.57 -16.42 22.02
C GLU A 1258 -40.28 -15.36 21.14
N GLY A 1259 -39.57 -14.30 20.73
CA GLY A 1259 -40.09 -13.26 19.85
C GLY A 1259 -39.95 -13.53 18.34
N ARG A 1260 -39.50 -14.73 17.94
CA ARG A 1260 -39.20 -15.10 16.53
C ARG A 1260 -39.98 -16.30 16.00
N HIS A 1261 -40.95 -16.82 16.74
CA HIS A 1261 -41.85 -17.87 16.27
C HIS A 1261 -43.07 -17.33 15.52
#